data_AF-A0A536D6N2-F1
#
_entry.id   AF-A0A536D6N2-F1
#
_cell.length_a   1.000
_cell.length_b   1.000
_cell.length_c   1.000
_cell.angle_alpha   90.00
_cell.angle_beta   90.00
_cell.angle_gamma   90.00
#
_symmetry.space_group_name_H-M   'P 1'
#
loop_
_entity.id
_entity.type
_entity.pdbx_description
1 polymer ?
#
loop_
_entity_poly.entity_id
_entity_poly.type
_entity_poly.pdbx_seq_one_letter_code
_entity_poly.pdbx_strand_id
1 'polypeptide(L)'
;MTETLGELAYNLRWSWHPATVELFGALASSVWAATHNPIAVVRDVAGDPRRLEAHAPQLLALKGDLAQYLARPSQVPGAPRIAYFSAEFAIADCLPIYSGGLGVLAGDHLKAASDLGLPLVGVGLLYRYGYFRQAVDGAGYQGENYDYLQPRDVPLRPLLNEDRQPIVVATPFPGRNVLARIWCAQVGRVPLYLLDTDLPENREDDRWITGHLYGGDQDTRLRQELVLGIGGVRTLRLVLPPDQQPTLLHMNEGHSAFAALELARERLVAGLANSFDEALLQVAPRLAFTTHTPVPAGHDVFPSELVEAYLAGFRPMLGLNHQQLMRLGRANPTDDAEGFSMTALALRSAARRNGVSQLHGVVSQEMWAGVGLTVRNVPPASEMDSVTNGVHTATWVGADMSAFFDRTVGSDWRSVPDEAESWRALAKCDLAELWAARTAQRARLLLRIDGWLSAGGPDGLASDVTAERALVIGFARRFALYKRAGLLLSDGDRLLRLLHGTRRPVLVVFAGKAHPRDDAAKLLVQRIVQAARDERFRGRIVFLEDYDTLLARLLVQGSDLWLNTPRPPLEASGTSGMKATLNGALHLSELDGWWDEAYAPGLGWALGQDISDDLDSEARDAAEARQLMDILEREVAPLFFERHGLDYPREWTQRVARSIMTLAPAFSAQRMVREYAQRVYLPAGATYGQRPGGSAVDVPLPLESYGSIPGTASGFY
;
A
#
# COMPACT_ATOMS: atom_id res chain seq x y z
N MET A 1 32.67 -11.69 -3.86
CA MET A 1 31.78 -11.37 -5.01
C MET A 1 30.38 -11.94 -4.81
N THR A 2 30.19 -13.26 -4.77
CA THR A 2 28.87 -13.89 -4.59
C THR A 2 28.14 -13.45 -3.32
N GLU A 3 28.84 -13.38 -2.19
CA GLU A 3 28.29 -12.87 -0.93
C GLU A 3 27.78 -11.43 -1.06
N THR A 4 28.55 -10.57 -1.74
CA THR A 4 28.19 -9.17 -1.96
C THR A 4 26.99 -9.03 -2.91
N LEU A 5 26.90 -9.86 -3.95
CA LEU A 5 25.69 -9.93 -4.77
C LEU A 5 24.49 -10.35 -3.92
N GLY A 6 24.68 -11.31 -3.01
CA GLY A 6 23.68 -11.74 -2.05
C GLY A 6 23.23 -10.60 -1.12
N GLU A 7 24.15 -9.80 -0.58
CA GLU A 7 23.80 -8.62 0.23
C GLU A 7 22.91 -7.63 -0.55
N LEU A 8 23.26 -7.33 -1.80
CA LEU A 8 22.46 -6.48 -2.67
C LEU A 8 21.10 -7.10 -3.01
N ALA A 9 21.04 -8.42 -3.23
CA ALA A 9 19.81 -9.12 -3.59
C ALA A 9 18.81 -9.23 -2.43
N TYR A 10 19.29 -9.46 -1.21
CA TYR A 10 18.45 -9.63 -0.02
C TYR A 10 18.06 -8.30 0.66
N ASN A 11 18.70 -7.18 0.32
CA ASN A 11 18.23 -5.86 0.76
C ASN A 11 17.33 -5.22 -0.30
N LEU A 12 16.02 -5.17 -0.01
CA LEU A 12 14.97 -4.72 -0.94
C LEU A 12 15.11 -3.26 -1.41
N ARG A 13 16.09 -2.47 -0.92
CA ARG A 13 16.41 -1.15 -1.47
C ARG A 13 16.61 -1.16 -2.98
N TRP A 14 17.08 -2.27 -3.55
CA TRP A 14 17.17 -2.42 -5.01
C TRP A 14 15.85 -2.11 -5.72
N SER A 15 14.69 -2.36 -5.11
CA SER A 15 13.38 -2.15 -5.74
C SER A 15 13.03 -0.67 -5.97
N TRP A 16 13.77 0.27 -5.37
CA TRP A 16 13.69 1.71 -5.67
C TRP A 16 15.07 2.34 -5.92
N HIS A 17 16.08 1.53 -6.26
CA HIS A 17 17.44 1.98 -6.57
C HIS A 17 17.84 1.58 -8.01
N PRO A 18 17.72 2.51 -8.99
CA PRO A 18 17.89 2.20 -10.41
C PRO A 18 19.22 1.51 -10.75
N ALA A 19 20.34 1.99 -10.20
CA ALA A 19 21.66 1.43 -10.51
C ALA A 19 21.82 -0.04 -10.05
N THR A 20 21.11 -0.46 -8.99
CA THR A 20 21.10 -1.87 -8.57
C THR A 20 20.21 -2.73 -9.47
N VAL A 21 19.08 -2.19 -9.95
CA VAL A 21 18.23 -2.86 -10.96
C VAL A 21 19.00 -3.07 -12.26
N GLU A 22 19.72 -2.05 -12.73
CA GLU A 22 20.56 -2.13 -13.92
C GLU A 22 21.65 -3.19 -13.79
N LEU A 23 22.29 -3.31 -12.61
CA LEU A 23 23.26 -4.38 -12.34
C LEU A 23 22.63 -5.77 -12.52
N PHE A 24 21.42 -6.01 -11.97
CA PHE A 24 20.78 -7.32 -12.12
C PHE A 24 20.45 -7.64 -13.58
N GLY A 25 19.98 -6.65 -14.35
CA GLY A 25 19.76 -6.78 -15.79
C GLY A 25 21.04 -7.04 -16.57
N ALA A 26 22.16 -6.39 -16.20
CA ALA A 26 23.46 -6.61 -16.85
C ALA A 26 24.05 -8.00 -16.53
N LEU A 27 23.82 -8.51 -15.31
CA LEU A 27 24.30 -9.82 -14.88
C LEU A 27 23.54 -10.98 -15.54
N ALA A 28 22.21 -10.87 -15.69
CA ALA A 28 21.38 -11.91 -16.29
C ALA A 28 20.11 -11.31 -16.94
N SER A 29 20.25 -10.74 -18.13
CA SER A 29 19.20 -9.97 -18.81
C SER A 29 17.91 -10.76 -19.06
N SER A 30 18.01 -11.99 -19.54
CA SER A 30 16.84 -12.85 -19.82
C SER A 30 16.11 -13.27 -18.54
N VAL A 31 16.85 -13.66 -17.51
CA VAL A 31 16.32 -14.04 -16.20
C VAL A 31 15.63 -12.84 -15.55
N TRP A 32 16.30 -11.69 -15.50
CA TRP A 32 15.75 -10.48 -14.92
C TRP A 32 14.47 -10.02 -15.63
N ALA A 33 14.47 -9.98 -16.96
CA ALA A 33 13.30 -9.57 -17.73
C ALA A 33 12.09 -10.50 -17.51
N ALA A 34 12.33 -11.80 -17.30
CA ALA A 34 11.27 -12.78 -17.07
C ALA A 34 10.74 -12.76 -15.62
N THR A 35 11.60 -12.53 -14.62
CA THR A 35 11.23 -12.76 -13.22
C THR A 35 11.24 -11.54 -12.33
N HIS A 36 11.93 -10.45 -12.72
CA HIS A 36 12.19 -9.27 -11.88
C HIS A 36 12.61 -9.63 -10.45
N ASN A 37 13.44 -10.67 -10.34
CA ASN A 37 13.76 -11.31 -9.06
C ASN A 37 15.28 -11.47 -8.92
N PRO A 38 15.92 -10.77 -7.97
CA PRO A 38 17.37 -10.83 -7.82
C PRO A 38 17.87 -12.17 -7.29
N ILE A 39 17.01 -12.95 -6.60
CA ILE A 39 17.38 -14.29 -6.14
C ILE A 39 17.50 -15.26 -7.32
N ALA A 40 16.65 -15.11 -8.34
CA ALA A 40 16.79 -15.84 -9.60
C ALA A 40 18.11 -15.47 -10.31
N VAL A 41 18.45 -14.19 -10.36
CA VAL A 41 19.72 -13.70 -10.93
C VAL A 41 20.92 -14.29 -10.17
N VAL A 42 20.92 -14.24 -8.84
CA VAL A 42 21.99 -14.81 -7.99
C VAL A 42 22.22 -16.29 -8.32
N ARG A 43 21.14 -17.06 -8.51
CA ARG A 43 21.23 -18.49 -8.85
C ARG A 43 21.76 -18.73 -10.25
N ASP A 44 21.33 -17.94 -11.24
CA ASP A 44 21.81 -18.03 -12.61
C ASP A 44 23.32 -17.79 -12.69
N VAL A 45 23.81 -16.76 -12.01
CA VAL A 45 25.23 -16.38 -12.08
C VAL A 45 26.13 -17.17 -11.12
N ALA A 46 25.57 -17.93 -10.16
CA ALA A 46 26.35 -18.70 -9.20
C ALA A 46 27.30 -19.71 -9.85
N GLY A 47 26.96 -20.21 -11.04
CA GLY A 47 27.77 -21.16 -11.81
C GLY A 47 28.79 -20.52 -12.76
N ASP A 48 28.82 -19.18 -12.91
CA ASP A 48 29.69 -18.49 -13.87
C ASP A 48 30.45 -17.31 -13.22
N PRO A 49 31.55 -17.59 -12.48
CA PRO A 49 32.32 -16.57 -11.78
C PRO A 49 32.83 -15.42 -12.67
N ARG A 50 33.06 -15.69 -13.97
CA ARG A 50 33.54 -14.69 -14.94
C ARG A 50 32.55 -13.55 -15.14
N ARG A 51 31.24 -13.82 -15.06
CA ARG A 51 30.21 -12.76 -15.16
C ARG A 51 30.26 -11.81 -13.97
N LEU A 52 30.50 -12.36 -12.78
CA LEU A 52 30.65 -11.58 -11.55
C LEU A 52 31.94 -10.76 -11.58
N GLU A 53 33.04 -11.33 -12.05
CA GLU A 53 34.33 -10.65 -12.20
C GLU A 53 34.25 -9.47 -13.18
N ALA A 54 33.56 -9.65 -14.31
CA ALA A 54 33.37 -8.59 -15.30
C ALA A 54 32.62 -7.35 -14.74
N HIS A 55 31.77 -7.54 -13.74
CA HIS A 55 31.01 -6.47 -13.08
C HIS A 55 31.54 -6.11 -11.70
N ALA A 56 32.74 -6.58 -11.33
CA ALA A 56 33.26 -6.42 -9.97
C ALA A 56 33.35 -4.97 -9.48
N PRO A 57 33.82 -3.99 -10.28
CA PRO A 57 33.88 -2.60 -9.87
C PRO A 57 32.49 -2.02 -9.54
N GLN A 58 31.50 -2.27 -10.39
CA GLN A 58 30.12 -1.79 -10.21
C GLN A 58 29.49 -2.42 -8.96
N LEU A 59 29.72 -3.72 -8.75
CA LEU A 59 29.18 -4.46 -7.62
C LEU A 59 29.76 -3.97 -6.28
N LEU A 60 31.07 -3.70 -6.22
CA LEU A 60 31.71 -3.13 -5.03
C LEU A 60 31.27 -1.69 -4.77
N ALA A 61 31.10 -0.87 -5.82
CA ALA A 61 30.60 0.49 -5.69
C ALA A 61 29.17 0.50 -5.12
N LEU A 62 28.28 -0.36 -5.62
CA LEU A 62 26.91 -0.48 -5.12
C LEU A 62 26.85 -1.04 -3.70
N LYS A 63 27.76 -1.93 -3.30
CA LYS A 63 27.91 -2.35 -1.90
C LYS A 63 28.28 -1.16 -1.01
N GLY A 64 29.26 -0.35 -1.43
CA GLY A 64 29.69 0.85 -0.72
C GLY A 64 28.55 1.86 -0.56
N ASP A 65 27.79 2.10 -1.62
CA ASP A 65 26.61 2.97 -1.60
C ASP A 65 25.53 2.45 -0.64
N LEU A 66 25.25 1.13 -0.65
CA LEU A 66 24.32 0.53 0.30
C LEU A 66 24.81 0.70 1.75
N ALA A 67 26.10 0.45 2.02
CA ALA A 67 26.67 0.64 3.34
C ALA A 67 26.56 2.10 3.81
N GLN A 68 26.83 3.06 2.93
CA GLN A 68 26.66 4.48 3.21
C GLN A 68 25.21 4.82 3.52
N TYR A 69 24.25 4.31 2.74
CA TYR A 69 22.83 4.49 2.95
C TYR A 69 22.37 3.97 4.32
N LEU A 70 22.79 2.75 4.69
CA LEU A 70 22.43 2.13 5.97
C LEU A 70 22.99 2.89 7.17
N ALA A 71 24.17 3.52 7.02
CA ALA A 71 24.85 4.27 8.07
C ALA A 71 24.36 5.73 8.21
N ARG A 72 23.46 6.22 7.35
CA ARG A 72 23.00 7.62 7.42
C ARG A 72 22.30 7.92 8.76
N PRO A 73 22.55 9.08 9.39
CA PRO A 73 21.81 9.46 10.59
C PRO A 73 20.31 9.59 10.30
N SER A 74 19.49 9.48 11.35
CA SER A 74 18.05 9.73 11.22
C SER A 74 17.80 11.20 10.88
N GLN A 75 16.91 11.45 9.94
CA GLN A 75 16.40 12.78 9.62
C GLN A 75 15.27 13.21 10.57
N VAL A 76 14.81 12.33 11.45
CA VAL A 76 13.76 12.60 12.43
C VAL A 76 14.26 12.25 13.84
N PRO A 77 15.19 13.07 14.38
CA PRO A 77 15.80 12.80 15.68
C PRO A 77 14.75 12.77 16.79
N GLY A 78 14.92 11.86 17.74
CA GLY A 78 14.01 11.69 18.88
C GLY A 78 12.77 10.84 18.59
N ALA A 79 12.56 10.38 17.34
CA ALA A 79 11.46 9.47 17.03
C ALA A 79 11.53 8.20 17.92
N PRO A 80 10.40 7.77 18.51
CA PRO A 80 10.37 6.55 19.31
C PRO A 80 10.59 5.31 18.44
N ARG A 81 10.92 4.17 19.04
CA ARG A 81 10.97 2.89 18.32
C ARG A 81 9.56 2.45 17.97
N ILE A 82 9.30 2.17 16.69
CA ILE A 82 7.97 1.92 16.14
C ILE A 82 7.88 0.50 15.59
N ALA A 83 6.77 -0.17 15.84
CA ALA A 83 6.38 -1.35 15.09
C ALA A 83 5.12 -1.06 14.27
N TYR A 84 5.24 -1.18 12.95
CA TYR A 84 4.16 -0.92 12.00
C TYR A 84 3.53 -2.24 11.54
N PHE A 85 2.28 -2.45 11.92
CA PHE A 85 1.54 -3.69 11.66
C PHE A 85 0.62 -3.50 10.47
N SER A 86 0.70 -4.39 9.50
CA SER A 86 -0.24 -4.42 8.39
C SER A 86 -0.46 -5.85 7.88
N ALA A 87 -1.65 -6.09 7.34
CA ALA A 87 -1.97 -7.34 6.66
C ALA A 87 -1.33 -7.42 5.26
N GLU A 88 -0.84 -6.33 4.68
CA GLU A 88 -0.25 -6.36 3.33
C GLU A 88 0.90 -5.36 3.14
N PHE A 89 1.85 -5.70 2.26
CA PHE A 89 3.00 -4.87 1.92
C PHE A 89 3.42 -5.02 0.45
N ALA A 90 3.28 -3.96 -0.36
CA ALA A 90 3.79 -3.94 -1.73
C ALA A 90 5.21 -3.35 -1.75
N ILE A 91 6.22 -4.19 -1.54
CA ILE A 91 7.62 -3.75 -1.52
C ILE A 91 8.27 -3.90 -2.89
N ALA A 92 8.21 -5.12 -3.44
CA ALA A 92 8.86 -5.53 -4.68
C ALA A 92 8.00 -6.55 -5.43
N ASP A 93 8.07 -6.55 -6.76
CA ASP A 93 7.23 -7.37 -7.63
C ASP A 93 7.38 -8.88 -7.34
N CYS A 94 8.60 -9.32 -7.03
CA CYS A 94 8.87 -10.72 -6.70
C CYS A 94 8.37 -11.15 -5.31
N LEU A 95 7.77 -10.26 -4.50
CA LEU A 95 7.23 -10.57 -3.17
C LEU A 95 5.75 -10.15 -3.11
N PRO A 96 4.82 -10.98 -3.64
CA PRO A 96 3.42 -10.62 -3.85
C PRO A 96 2.57 -10.77 -2.58
N ILE A 97 2.91 -10.04 -1.52
CA ILE A 97 2.21 -10.05 -0.22
C ILE A 97 1.25 -8.86 -0.06
N TYR A 98 0.59 -8.45 -1.15
CA TYR A 98 -0.38 -7.35 -1.17
C TYR A 98 -1.49 -7.58 -2.19
N SER A 99 -2.61 -6.87 -2.01
CA SER A 99 -3.77 -6.92 -2.90
C SER A 99 -4.15 -5.56 -3.50
N GLY A 100 -3.88 -4.46 -2.79
CA GLY A 100 -4.40 -3.15 -3.20
C GLY A 100 -3.67 -1.94 -2.60
N GLY A 101 -4.42 -0.85 -2.48
CA GLY A 101 -3.89 0.46 -2.10
C GLY A 101 -3.31 0.51 -0.68
N LEU A 102 -3.86 -0.27 0.25
CA LEU A 102 -3.38 -0.34 1.64
C LEU A 102 -1.96 -0.91 1.70
N GLY A 103 -1.69 -2.00 0.99
CA GLY A 103 -0.38 -2.65 0.95
C GLY A 103 0.64 -1.82 0.17
N VAL A 104 0.20 -1.13 -0.89
CA VAL A 104 1.08 -0.19 -1.59
C VAL A 104 1.45 1.00 -0.69
N LEU A 105 0.50 1.52 0.09
CA LEU A 105 0.78 2.56 1.07
C LEU A 105 1.73 2.04 2.16
N ALA A 106 1.48 0.86 2.73
CA ALA A 106 2.35 0.26 3.74
C ALA A 106 3.78 0.07 3.21
N GLY A 107 3.92 -0.33 1.94
CA GLY A 107 5.22 -0.44 1.29
C GLY A 107 5.92 0.90 1.09
N ASP A 108 5.21 1.91 0.61
CA ASP A 108 5.75 3.28 0.47
C ASP A 108 6.07 3.90 1.84
N HIS A 109 5.31 3.57 2.89
CA HIS A 109 5.58 3.97 4.27
C HIS A 109 6.91 3.37 4.77
N LEU A 110 7.15 2.08 4.54
CA LEU A 110 8.41 1.44 4.95
C LEU A 110 9.61 1.98 4.18
N LYS A 111 9.45 2.23 2.88
CA LYS A 111 10.49 2.85 2.04
C LYS A 111 10.85 4.25 2.52
N ALA A 112 9.84 5.10 2.76
CA ALA A 112 10.05 6.44 3.30
C ALA A 112 10.62 6.42 4.73
N ALA A 113 10.16 5.51 5.60
CA ALA A 113 10.73 5.33 6.94
C ALA A 113 12.20 4.91 6.88
N SER A 114 12.56 4.05 5.92
CA SER A 114 13.95 3.68 5.64
C SER A 114 14.78 4.88 5.19
N ASP A 115 14.31 5.65 4.20
CA ASP A 115 15.03 6.82 3.69
C ASP A 115 15.24 7.92 4.74
N LEU A 116 14.24 8.14 5.59
CA LEU A 116 14.30 9.09 6.71
C LEU A 116 15.08 8.54 7.92
N GLY A 117 15.39 7.24 7.96
CA GLY A 117 16.07 6.60 9.07
C GLY A 117 15.25 6.56 10.36
N LEU A 118 13.95 6.34 10.27
CA LEU A 118 13.11 6.10 11.45
C LEU A 118 13.49 4.75 12.08
N PRO A 119 13.54 4.63 13.41
CA PRO A 119 13.74 3.36 14.10
C PRO A 119 12.45 2.53 14.06
N LEU A 120 12.11 2.02 12.89
CA LEU A 120 10.86 1.32 12.59
C LEU A 120 11.12 -0.12 12.17
N VAL A 121 10.27 -1.04 12.64
CA VAL A 121 10.16 -2.41 12.15
C VAL A 121 8.76 -2.65 11.59
N GLY A 122 8.64 -3.47 10.55
CA GLY A 122 7.35 -3.91 10.01
C GLY A 122 6.96 -5.28 10.57
N VAL A 123 5.66 -5.53 10.73
CA VAL A 123 5.12 -6.86 11.08
C VAL A 123 3.92 -7.17 10.19
N GLY A 124 3.92 -8.36 9.58
CA GLY A 124 2.87 -8.85 8.70
C GLY A 124 2.81 -10.37 8.64
N LEU A 125 2.02 -10.89 7.69
CA LEU A 125 1.91 -12.33 7.41
C LEU A 125 2.57 -12.68 6.08
N LEU A 126 3.16 -13.87 5.98
CA LEU A 126 3.70 -14.41 4.72
C LEU A 126 2.65 -15.26 4.02
N TYR A 127 1.83 -14.64 3.18
CA TYR A 127 0.82 -15.36 2.39
C TYR A 127 1.47 -16.23 1.31
N ARG A 128 1.39 -17.55 1.46
CA ARG A 128 2.02 -18.53 0.57
C ARG A 128 1.41 -18.58 -0.82
N TYR A 129 0.20 -18.08 -1.01
CA TYR A 129 -0.43 -17.93 -2.33
C TYR A 129 -0.65 -16.47 -2.71
N GLY A 130 -0.11 -15.52 -1.92
CA GLY A 130 -0.28 -14.09 -2.12
C GLY A 130 -1.75 -13.69 -2.28
N TYR A 131 -1.98 -12.71 -3.15
CA TYR A 131 -3.26 -12.52 -3.82
C TYR A 131 -3.29 -13.30 -5.14
N PHE A 132 -4.40 -13.26 -5.87
CA PHE A 132 -4.49 -14.01 -7.14
C PHE A 132 -3.82 -13.27 -8.31
N ARG A 133 -3.31 -14.05 -9.26
CA ARG A 133 -3.06 -13.62 -10.64
C ARG A 133 -4.35 -13.66 -11.42
N GLN A 134 -4.68 -12.53 -12.04
CA GLN A 134 -5.91 -12.38 -12.80
C GLN A 134 -5.74 -13.03 -14.18
N ALA A 135 -6.77 -13.76 -14.62
CA ALA A 135 -6.91 -14.15 -16.02
C ALA A 135 -8.30 -13.75 -16.50
N VAL A 136 -8.42 -13.33 -17.75
CA VAL A 136 -9.73 -13.00 -18.34
C VAL A 136 -10.07 -14.00 -19.44
N ASP A 137 -11.25 -14.62 -19.33
CA ASP A 137 -11.68 -15.64 -20.29
C ASP A 137 -12.18 -15.06 -21.63
N GLY A 138 -12.61 -15.96 -22.53
CA GLY A 138 -13.15 -15.59 -23.84
C GLY A 138 -14.43 -14.75 -23.77
N ALA A 139 -15.23 -14.87 -22.71
CA ALA A 139 -16.43 -14.06 -22.47
C ALA A 139 -16.12 -12.72 -21.77
N GLY A 140 -14.86 -12.50 -21.37
CA GLY A 140 -14.41 -11.32 -20.64
C GLY A 140 -14.55 -11.46 -19.13
N TYR A 141 -14.92 -12.63 -18.61
CA TYR A 141 -15.10 -12.85 -17.18
C TYR A 141 -13.75 -13.08 -16.49
N GLN A 142 -13.63 -12.56 -15.27
CA GLN A 142 -12.41 -12.68 -14.46
C GLN A 142 -12.33 -14.06 -13.79
N GLY A 143 -11.20 -14.74 -13.96
CA GLY A 143 -10.76 -15.88 -13.17
C GLY A 143 -9.56 -15.55 -12.28
N GLU A 144 -9.39 -16.39 -11.25
CA GLU A 144 -8.31 -16.28 -10.26
C GLU A 144 -7.36 -17.48 -10.36
N ASN A 145 -6.07 -17.21 -10.56
CA ASN A 145 -5.00 -18.19 -10.46
C ASN A 145 -4.16 -17.93 -9.21
N TYR A 146 -3.82 -18.97 -8.46
CA TYR A 146 -3.06 -18.86 -7.22
C TYR A 146 -1.75 -19.63 -7.33
N ASP A 147 -0.63 -18.91 -7.19
CA ASP A 147 0.71 -19.49 -7.28
C ASP A 147 1.34 -19.62 -5.92
N TYR A 148 1.88 -20.82 -5.64
CA TYR A 148 2.56 -21.05 -4.37
C TYR A 148 3.94 -20.38 -4.35
N LEU A 149 4.07 -19.37 -3.50
CA LEU A 149 5.28 -18.69 -3.13
C LEU A 149 6.19 -19.62 -2.32
N GLN A 150 7.38 -19.85 -2.85
CA GLN A 150 8.47 -20.52 -2.14
C GLN A 150 9.38 -19.46 -1.49
N PRO A 151 9.47 -19.35 -0.15
CA PRO A 151 10.24 -18.32 0.54
C PRO A 151 11.72 -18.29 0.14
N ARG A 152 12.29 -19.45 -0.20
CA ARG A 152 13.67 -19.57 -0.68
C ARG A 152 13.90 -18.88 -2.03
N ASP A 153 12.85 -18.69 -2.82
CA ASP A 153 12.91 -18.14 -4.18
C ASP A 153 12.79 -16.62 -4.19
N VAL A 154 12.59 -15.99 -3.03
CA VAL A 154 12.39 -14.54 -2.87
C VAL A 154 13.36 -13.99 -1.84
N PRO A 155 13.58 -12.66 -1.75
CA PRO A 155 14.58 -12.07 -0.85
C PRO A 155 14.11 -12.06 0.62
N LEU A 156 13.81 -13.26 1.14
CA LEU A 156 13.45 -13.52 2.53
C LEU A 156 14.52 -14.39 3.18
N ARG A 157 14.86 -14.04 4.42
CA ARG A 157 15.74 -14.88 5.25
C ARG A 157 14.94 -15.45 6.43
N PRO A 158 15.06 -16.75 6.74
CA PRO A 158 14.50 -17.27 7.98
C PRO A 158 15.28 -16.63 9.14
N LEU A 159 14.57 -16.19 10.18
CA LEU A 159 15.24 -15.84 11.42
C LEU A 159 15.60 -17.12 12.17
N LEU A 160 16.86 -17.20 12.59
CA LEU A 160 17.40 -18.36 13.27
C LEU A 160 17.83 -17.95 14.69
N ASN A 161 17.70 -18.86 15.64
CA ASN A 161 18.28 -18.72 16.98
C ASN A 161 19.79 -18.99 16.96
N GLU A 162 20.43 -18.93 18.13
CA GLU A 162 21.88 -19.16 18.31
C GLU A 162 22.31 -20.55 17.80
N ASP A 163 21.45 -21.56 17.96
CA ASP A 163 21.65 -22.94 17.49
C ASP A 163 21.34 -23.14 15.99
N ARG A 164 21.13 -22.04 15.25
CA ARG A 164 20.77 -22.03 13.83
C ARG A 164 19.45 -22.73 13.50
N GLN A 165 18.56 -22.86 14.48
CA GLN A 165 17.20 -23.36 14.30
C GLN A 165 16.23 -22.20 14.00
N PRO A 166 15.19 -22.42 13.17
CA PRO A 166 14.19 -21.39 12.91
C PRO A 166 13.53 -20.90 14.19
N ILE A 167 13.42 -19.58 14.36
CA ILE A 167 12.62 -18.99 15.44
C ILE A 167 11.14 -19.19 15.10
N VAL A 168 10.42 -19.77 16.05
CA VAL A 168 8.99 -20.07 15.93
C VAL A 168 8.24 -19.38 17.07
N VAL A 169 7.19 -18.63 16.73
CA VAL A 169 6.28 -18.00 17.68
C VAL A 169 5.01 -18.83 17.85
N ALA A 170 4.50 -18.93 19.06
CA ALA A 170 3.26 -19.63 19.38
C ALA A 170 2.13 -18.64 19.65
N THR A 171 1.00 -18.82 18.96
CA THR A 171 -0.25 -18.08 19.18
C THR A 171 -1.29 -19.00 19.82
N PRO A 172 -1.91 -18.63 20.95
CA PRO A 172 -2.86 -19.48 21.65
C PRO A 172 -4.17 -19.60 20.87
N PHE A 173 -4.59 -20.84 20.64
CA PHE A 173 -5.84 -21.21 19.97
C PHE A 173 -6.62 -22.22 20.83
N PRO A 174 -7.88 -22.52 20.50
CA PRO A 174 -8.67 -23.50 21.25
C PRO A 174 -8.02 -24.89 21.24
N GLY A 175 -7.60 -25.33 22.43
CA GLY A 175 -6.99 -26.64 22.67
C GLY A 175 -5.60 -26.84 22.09
N ARG A 176 -4.94 -25.80 21.54
CA ARG A 176 -3.62 -25.91 20.90
C ARG A 176 -2.92 -24.55 20.76
N ASN A 177 -1.64 -24.57 20.41
CA ASN A 177 -0.95 -23.39 19.91
C ASN A 177 -0.78 -23.50 18.39
N VAL A 178 -1.09 -22.43 17.67
CA VAL A 178 -0.71 -22.28 16.27
C VAL A 178 0.70 -21.71 16.23
N LEU A 179 1.61 -22.45 15.60
CA LEU A 179 3.01 -22.08 15.45
C LEU A 179 3.21 -21.25 14.17
N ALA A 180 4.08 -20.26 14.21
CA ALA A 180 4.50 -19.55 13.01
C ALA A 180 6.01 -19.37 13.01
N ARG A 181 6.68 -19.74 11.90
CA ARG A 181 8.08 -19.39 11.70
C ARG A 181 8.19 -17.93 11.27
N ILE A 182 9.30 -17.29 11.63
CA ILE A 182 9.49 -15.87 11.34
C ILE A 182 10.50 -15.71 10.19
N TRP A 183 10.07 -14.99 9.16
CA TRP A 183 10.90 -14.57 8.04
C TRP A 183 11.21 -13.07 8.15
N CYS A 184 12.37 -12.64 7.66
CA CYS A 184 12.76 -11.24 7.57
C CYS A 184 12.98 -10.83 6.11
N ALA A 185 12.25 -9.80 5.70
CA ALA A 185 12.49 -9.01 4.49
C ALA A 185 13.20 -7.71 4.88
N GLN A 186 14.42 -7.46 4.38
CA GLN A 186 15.15 -6.24 4.72
C GLN A 186 14.77 -5.11 3.76
N VAL A 187 13.88 -4.20 4.18
CA VAL A 187 13.41 -3.05 3.40
C VAL A 187 14.33 -1.86 3.63
N GLY A 188 15.46 -1.81 2.93
CA GLY A 188 16.49 -0.80 3.18
C GLY A 188 17.03 -0.94 4.60
N ARG A 189 16.68 0.00 5.48
CA ARG A 189 17.02 0.04 6.91
C ARG A 189 15.96 -0.60 7.80
N VAL A 190 14.74 -0.81 7.28
CA VAL A 190 13.59 -1.32 8.04
C VAL A 190 13.50 -2.84 7.90
N PRO A 191 13.66 -3.63 8.97
CA PRO A 191 13.35 -5.06 8.93
C PRO A 191 11.82 -5.25 8.96
N LEU A 192 11.31 -6.05 8.03
CA LEU A 192 9.90 -6.48 7.98
C LEU A 192 9.82 -7.96 8.36
N TYR A 193 9.19 -8.25 9.50
CA TYR A 193 8.96 -9.59 10.01
C TYR A 193 7.65 -10.16 9.48
N LEU A 194 7.72 -11.33 8.85
CA LEU A 194 6.56 -12.01 8.27
C LEU A 194 6.37 -13.37 8.94
N LEU A 195 5.17 -13.57 9.52
CA LEU A 195 4.80 -14.81 10.18
C LEU A 195 4.25 -15.81 9.16
N ASP A 196 4.72 -17.06 9.21
CA ASP A 196 4.33 -18.14 8.31
C ASP A 196 3.88 -19.38 9.11
N THR A 197 2.59 -19.71 9.00
CA THR A 197 1.96 -20.85 9.67
C THR A 197 2.06 -22.16 8.89
N ASP A 198 2.66 -22.16 7.69
CA ASP A 198 2.84 -23.37 6.86
C ASP A 198 3.97 -24.25 7.42
N LEU A 199 3.66 -24.88 8.56
CA LEU A 199 4.51 -25.74 9.36
C LEU A 199 3.87 -27.14 9.47
N PRO A 200 4.63 -28.23 9.26
CA PRO A 200 4.10 -29.59 9.42
C PRO A 200 3.66 -29.91 10.86
N GLU A 201 4.13 -29.17 11.86
CA GLU A 201 3.74 -29.28 13.26
C GLU A 201 2.33 -28.73 13.54
N ASN A 202 1.83 -27.83 12.68
CA ASN A 202 0.47 -27.32 12.78
C ASN A 202 -0.54 -28.31 12.17
N ARG A 203 -1.80 -28.18 12.58
CA ARG A 203 -2.90 -28.86 11.88
C ARG A 203 -2.99 -28.36 10.45
N GLU A 204 -3.50 -29.21 9.56
CA GLU A 204 -3.61 -28.90 8.14
C GLU A 204 -4.40 -27.62 7.88
N ASP A 205 -5.49 -27.40 8.61
CA ASP A 205 -6.31 -26.19 8.51
C ASP A 205 -5.60 -24.93 9.05
N ASP A 206 -4.77 -25.06 10.09
CA ASP A 206 -3.99 -23.95 10.63
C ASP A 206 -2.88 -23.48 9.68
N ARG A 207 -2.32 -24.39 8.87
CA ARG A 207 -1.32 -24.03 7.85
C ARG A 207 -1.90 -23.07 6.80
N TRP A 208 -3.21 -23.12 6.57
CA TRP A 208 -3.90 -22.26 5.62
C TRP A 208 -4.16 -20.84 6.15
N ILE A 209 -3.89 -20.55 7.42
CA ILE A 209 -4.02 -19.19 7.97
C ILE A 209 -3.16 -18.22 7.15
N THR A 210 -1.92 -18.61 6.84
CA THR A 210 -1.03 -17.83 5.95
C THR A 210 -1.08 -18.33 4.50
N GLY A 211 -2.21 -18.88 4.06
CA GLY A 211 -2.43 -19.31 2.68
C GLY A 211 -2.67 -18.14 1.73
N HIS A 212 -3.89 -17.62 1.72
CA HIS A 212 -4.34 -16.56 0.80
C HIS A 212 -4.52 -15.22 1.50
N LEU A 213 -4.05 -14.13 0.89
CA LEU A 213 -4.36 -12.77 1.33
C LEU A 213 -5.83 -12.45 1.05
N TYR A 214 -6.56 -12.04 2.08
CA TYR A 214 -8.02 -11.81 2.03
C TYR A 214 -8.83 -12.99 1.47
N GLY A 215 -8.28 -14.20 1.55
CA GLY A 215 -8.98 -15.43 1.22
C GLY A 215 -9.67 -16.05 2.44
N GLY A 216 -10.33 -17.18 2.23
CA GLY A 216 -11.06 -17.89 3.28
C GLY A 216 -12.30 -17.14 3.77
N ASP A 217 -13.03 -17.73 4.69
CA ASP A 217 -14.25 -17.18 5.29
C ASP A 217 -13.96 -16.32 6.53
N GLN A 218 -15.00 -15.91 7.27
CA GLN A 218 -14.84 -15.14 8.51
C GLN A 218 -14.00 -15.86 9.57
N ASP A 219 -14.08 -17.21 9.62
CA ASP A 219 -13.23 -18.01 10.51
C ASP A 219 -11.76 -17.85 10.13
N THR A 220 -11.41 -18.03 8.86
CA THR A 220 -10.05 -17.84 8.36
C THR A 220 -9.52 -16.43 8.66
N ARG A 221 -10.36 -15.40 8.42
CA ARG A 221 -10.01 -13.99 8.68
C ARG A 221 -9.73 -13.75 10.17
N LEU A 222 -10.56 -14.25 11.08
CA LEU A 222 -10.31 -14.11 12.52
C LEU A 222 -8.99 -14.79 12.93
N ARG A 223 -8.71 -16.00 12.42
CA ARG A 223 -7.42 -16.69 12.69
C ARG A 223 -6.22 -15.89 12.20
N GLN A 224 -6.31 -15.30 11.01
CA GLN A 224 -5.26 -14.42 10.46
C GLN A 224 -4.98 -13.24 11.39
N GLU A 225 -6.02 -12.58 11.88
CA GLU A 225 -5.88 -11.41 12.74
C GLU A 225 -5.38 -11.76 14.14
N LEU A 226 -5.71 -12.94 14.67
CA LEU A 226 -5.11 -13.45 15.91
C LEU A 226 -3.60 -13.67 15.75
N VAL A 227 -3.16 -14.31 14.66
CA VAL A 227 -1.73 -14.52 14.38
C VAL A 227 -1.02 -13.19 14.13
N LEU A 228 -1.62 -12.27 13.37
CA LEU A 228 -1.04 -10.95 13.11
C LEU A 228 -0.94 -10.10 14.38
N GLY A 229 -2.02 -10.01 15.16
CA GLY A 229 -2.07 -9.19 16.37
C GLY A 229 -1.27 -9.78 17.53
N ILE A 230 -1.68 -10.96 18.03
CA ILE A 230 -1.06 -11.61 19.19
C ILE A 230 0.31 -12.18 18.80
N GLY A 231 0.36 -12.98 17.74
CA GLY A 231 1.61 -13.57 17.25
C GLY A 231 2.63 -12.51 16.83
N GLY A 232 2.18 -11.40 16.25
CA GLY A 232 3.06 -10.29 15.90
C GLY A 232 3.68 -9.58 17.10
N VAL A 233 2.93 -9.33 18.18
CA VAL A 233 3.50 -8.78 19.43
C VAL A 233 4.53 -9.75 20.01
N ARG A 234 4.21 -11.04 20.08
CA ARG A 234 5.13 -12.07 20.59
C ARG A 234 6.38 -12.21 19.72
N THR A 235 6.26 -12.06 18.40
CA THR A 235 7.39 -12.03 17.47
C THR A 235 8.36 -10.92 17.86
N LEU A 236 7.88 -9.70 18.12
CA LEU A 236 8.73 -8.59 18.54
C LEU A 236 9.49 -8.93 19.84
N ARG A 237 8.83 -9.55 20.82
CA ARG A 237 9.46 -9.96 22.09
C ARG A 237 10.56 -11.00 21.89
N LEU A 238 10.39 -11.90 20.91
CA LEU A 238 11.34 -12.97 20.61
C LEU A 238 12.55 -12.49 19.82
N VAL A 239 12.35 -11.58 18.85
CA VAL A 239 13.39 -11.27 17.84
C VAL A 239 14.15 -9.97 18.10
N LEU A 240 13.62 -9.10 18.95
CA LEU A 240 14.28 -7.84 19.31
C LEU A 240 14.82 -7.93 20.75
N PRO A 241 16.04 -7.46 21.00
CA PRO A 241 16.55 -7.37 22.36
C PRO A 241 15.75 -6.35 23.19
N PRO A 242 15.76 -6.45 24.54
CA PRO A 242 14.94 -5.60 25.42
C PRO A 242 15.11 -4.09 25.18
N ASP A 243 16.32 -3.64 24.90
CA ASP A 243 16.66 -2.25 24.64
C ASP A 243 16.25 -1.77 23.24
N GLN A 244 15.85 -2.67 22.35
CA GLN A 244 15.34 -2.36 21.00
C GLN A 244 13.83 -2.60 20.86
N GLN A 245 13.15 -3.03 21.93
CA GLN A 245 11.71 -3.23 21.90
C GLN A 245 10.95 -1.96 21.51
N PRO A 246 9.93 -2.04 20.63
CA PRO A 246 9.19 -0.89 20.18
C PRO A 246 8.40 -0.27 21.33
N THR A 247 8.57 1.04 21.46
CA THR A 247 7.82 1.87 22.41
C THR A 247 6.40 2.15 21.91
N LEU A 248 6.20 2.14 20.58
CA LEU A 248 4.92 2.40 19.93
C LEU A 248 4.59 1.33 18.88
N LEU A 249 3.31 0.97 18.80
CA LEU A 249 2.71 0.08 17.84
C LEU A 249 1.70 0.85 16.99
N HIS A 250 1.85 0.81 15.67
CA HIS A 250 0.94 1.41 14.71
C HIS A 250 0.16 0.30 14.01
N MET A 251 -1.15 0.27 14.20
CA MET A 251 -2.10 -0.61 13.54
C MET A 251 -2.61 0.04 12.24
N ASN A 252 -2.18 -0.49 11.09
CA ASN A 252 -2.61 -0.05 9.77
C ASN A 252 -3.89 -0.82 9.36
N GLU A 253 -5.05 -0.19 9.55
CA GLU A 253 -6.38 -0.80 9.59
C GLU A 253 -6.57 -1.76 10.79
N GLY A 254 -7.82 -2.21 11.02
CA GLY A 254 -8.22 -2.99 12.21
C GLY A 254 -7.60 -4.39 12.32
N HIS A 255 -6.95 -4.91 11.28
CA HIS A 255 -6.51 -6.31 11.19
C HIS A 255 -5.57 -6.78 12.30
N SER A 256 -4.85 -5.85 12.95
CA SER A 256 -3.92 -6.16 14.04
C SER A 256 -4.46 -5.74 15.41
N ALA A 257 -5.75 -5.43 15.57
CA ALA A 257 -6.29 -4.85 16.80
C ALA A 257 -6.12 -5.76 18.04
N PHE A 258 -6.01 -7.08 17.85
CA PHE A 258 -5.68 -8.00 18.95
C PHE A 258 -4.30 -7.77 19.57
N ALA A 259 -3.40 -7.05 18.90
CA ALA A 259 -2.13 -6.61 19.50
C ALA A 259 -2.36 -5.80 20.78
N ALA A 260 -3.42 -4.98 20.84
CA ALA A 260 -3.78 -4.23 22.03
C ALA A 260 -4.14 -5.14 23.22
N LEU A 261 -4.84 -6.24 22.96
CA LEU A 261 -5.20 -7.21 23.99
C LEU A 261 -3.96 -7.97 24.51
N GLU A 262 -3.03 -8.35 23.63
CA GLU A 262 -1.77 -8.99 24.06
C GLU A 262 -0.91 -8.05 24.92
N LEU A 263 -0.81 -6.76 24.56
CA LEU A 263 -0.11 -5.78 25.40
C LEU A 263 -0.79 -5.60 26.77
N ALA A 264 -2.12 -5.55 26.82
CA ALA A 264 -2.85 -5.46 28.08
C ALA A 264 -2.63 -6.72 28.94
N ARG A 265 -2.63 -7.90 28.32
CA ARG A 265 -2.30 -9.17 28.98
C ARG A 265 -0.88 -9.16 29.56
N GLU A 266 0.11 -8.63 28.85
CA GLU A 266 1.48 -8.50 29.36
C GLU A 266 1.53 -7.69 30.67
N ARG A 267 0.78 -6.58 30.75
CA ARG A 267 0.71 -5.75 31.97
C ARG A 267 0.07 -6.50 33.14
N LEU A 268 -1.03 -7.21 32.90
CA LEU A 268 -1.72 -7.99 33.92
C LEU A 268 -0.86 -9.13 34.46
N VAL A 269 -0.24 -9.91 33.57
CA VAL A 269 0.60 -11.05 33.97
C VAL A 269 1.87 -10.60 34.68
N ALA A 270 2.43 -9.45 34.30
CA ALA A 270 3.57 -8.86 35.00
C ALA A 270 3.20 -8.23 36.37
N GLY A 271 1.92 -8.20 36.75
CA GLY A 271 1.46 -7.52 37.97
C GLY A 271 1.59 -6.00 37.92
N LEU A 272 1.74 -5.42 36.72
CA LEU A 272 1.85 -3.97 36.50
C LEU A 272 0.48 -3.27 36.43
N ALA A 273 -0.59 -4.04 36.28
CA ALA A 273 -1.97 -3.57 36.32
C ALA A 273 -2.84 -4.55 37.11
N ASN A 274 -3.83 -4.05 37.83
CA ASN A 274 -4.75 -4.84 38.66
C ASN A 274 -6.07 -5.17 37.95
N SER A 275 -6.35 -4.51 36.83
CA SER A 275 -7.57 -4.70 36.04
C SER A 275 -7.33 -4.48 34.55
N PHE A 276 -8.20 -5.00 33.70
CA PHE A 276 -8.13 -4.79 32.25
C PHE A 276 -8.16 -3.31 31.88
N ASP A 277 -9.03 -2.53 32.50
CA ASP A 277 -9.18 -1.11 32.21
C ASP A 277 -7.91 -0.33 32.57
N GLU A 278 -7.26 -0.68 33.70
CA GLU A 278 -5.96 -0.13 34.07
C GLU A 278 -4.88 -0.53 33.06
N ALA A 279 -4.83 -1.80 32.65
CA ALA A 279 -3.89 -2.28 31.65
C ALA A 279 -4.07 -1.56 30.31
N LEU A 280 -5.32 -1.40 29.86
CA LEU A 280 -5.66 -0.70 28.62
C LEU A 280 -5.25 0.77 28.69
N LEU A 281 -5.49 1.44 29.82
CA LEU A 281 -5.03 2.82 30.08
C LEU A 281 -3.50 2.97 30.06
N GLN A 282 -2.77 1.93 30.44
CA GLN A 282 -1.31 1.91 30.40
C GLN A 282 -0.77 1.70 28.98
N VAL A 283 -1.43 0.86 28.17
CA VAL A 283 -0.95 0.53 26.81
C VAL A 283 -1.48 1.49 25.74
N ALA A 284 -2.62 2.14 25.95
CA ALA A 284 -3.22 3.04 24.95
C ALA A 284 -2.27 4.14 24.41
N PRO A 285 -1.44 4.81 25.24
CA PRO A 285 -0.44 5.76 24.74
C PRO A 285 0.63 5.16 23.83
N ARG A 286 0.80 3.83 23.83
CA ARG A 286 1.72 3.10 22.96
C ARG A 286 1.07 2.65 21.64
N LEU A 287 -0.20 2.97 21.42
CA LEU A 287 -0.98 2.49 20.29
C LEU A 287 -1.45 3.65 19.40
N ALA A 288 -1.11 3.55 18.13
CA ALA A 288 -1.62 4.39 17.04
C ALA A 288 -2.47 3.53 16.09
N PHE A 289 -3.56 4.11 15.58
CA PHE A 289 -4.47 3.45 14.66
C PHE A 289 -4.79 4.35 13.46
N THR A 290 -4.65 3.81 12.26
CA THR A 290 -5.09 4.46 11.03
C THR A 290 -6.19 3.62 10.37
N THR A 291 -7.31 4.23 10.02
CA THR A 291 -8.36 3.59 9.20
C THR A 291 -8.27 4.11 7.76
N HIS A 292 -8.52 3.21 6.80
CA HIS A 292 -8.47 3.50 5.36
C HIS A 292 -9.81 3.27 4.67
N THR A 293 -10.83 2.95 5.45
CA THR A 293 -12.11 2.44 4.95
C THR A 293 -13.19 3.50 5.15
N PRO A 294 -13.79 4.03 4.07
CA PRO A 294 -14.80 5.09 4.13
C PRO A 294 -16.24 4.53 4.25
N VAL A 295 -16.41 3.21 4.37
CA VAL A 295 -17.72 2.54 4.43
C VAL A 295 -17.80 1.47 5.51
N PRO A 296 -18.91 1.38 6.28
CA PRO A 296 -19.08 0.37 7.32
C PRO A 296 -18.87 -1.08 6.84
N ALA A 297 -19.33 -1.40 5.63
CA ALA A 297 -19.22 -2.74 5.04
C ALA A 297 -17.78 -3.17 4.70
N GLY A 298 -16.80 -2.25 4.73
CA GLY A 298 -15.40 -2.56 4.49
C GLY A 298 -14.62 -3.00 5.74
N HIS A 299 -15.25 -2.97 6.92
CA HIS A 299 -14.62 -3.33 8.18
C HIS A 299 -14.89 -4.79 8.56
N ASP A 300 -13.86 -5.47 9.08
CA ASP A 300 -14.00 -6.84 9.57
C ASP A 300 -14.85 -6.87 10.86
N VAL A 301 -15.98 -7.58 10.79
CA VAL A 301 -16.93 -7.80 11.90
C VAL A 301 -17.19 -9.29 12.06
N PHE A 302 -16.95 -9.81 13.26
CA PHE A 302 -17.06 -11.25 13.54
C PHE A 302 -18.28 -11.59 14.41
N PRO A 303 -18.97 -12.72 14.16
CA PRO A 303 -20.04 -13.20 15.04
C PRO A 303 -19.55 -13.48 16.47
N SER A 304 -20.42 -13.25 17.46
CA SER A 304 -20.14 -13.42 18.89
C SER A 304 -19.64 -14.82 19.23
N GLU A 305 -20.25 -15.84 18.65
CA GLU A 305 -19.94 -17.25 18.87
C GLU A 305 -18.56 -17.61 18.34
N LEU A 306 -18.18 -17.01 17.20
CA LEU A 306 -16.87 -17.20 16.60
C LEU A 306 -15.78 -16.59 17.49
N VAL A 307 -16.02 -15.39 18.01
CA VAL A 307 -15.09 -14.72 18.94
C VAL A 307 -14.91 -15.54 20.22
N GLU A 308 -15.99 -16.02 20.84
CA GLU A 308 -15.89 -16.88 22.03
C GLU A 308 -15.17 -18.19 21.71
N ALA A 309 -15.44 -18.80 20.54
CA ALA A 309 -14.80 -20.04 20.15
C ALA A 309 -13.27 -19.93 20.18
N TYR A 310 -12.69 -18.81 19.72
CA TYR A 310 -11.23 -18.61 19.72
C TYR A 310 -10.68 -17.97 21.00
N LEU A 311 -11.41 -17.05 21.63
CA LEU A 311 -10.90 -16.25 22.74
C LEU A 311 -11.37 -16.71 24.12
N ALA A 312 -12.19 -17.76 24.24
CA ALA A 312 -12.63 -18.28 25.54
C ALA A 312 -11.47 -18.64 26.49
N GLY A 313 -10.35 -19.15 25.95
CA GLY A 313 -9.14 -19.44 26.73
C GLY A 313 -8.26 -18.22 27.00
N PHE A 314 -8.39 -17.15 26.21
CA PHE A 314 -7.56 -15.95 26.29
C PHE A 314 -8.20 -14.86 27.18
N ARG A 315 -9.52 -14.64 27.07
CA ARG A 315 -10.24 -13.60 27.83
C ARG A 315 -10.12 -13.72 29.36
N PRO A 316 -9.99 -14.91 29.99
CA PRO A 316 -9.75 -15.00 31.43
C PRO A 316 -8.39 -14.43 31.83
N MET A 317 -7.38 -14.49 30.94
CA MET A 317 -6.06 -13.88 31.17
C MET A 317 -6.13 -12.34 31.16
N LEU A 318 -7.20 -11.79 30.58
CA LEU A 318 -7.51 -10.36 30.63
C LEU A 318 -8.42 -10.01 31.83
N GLY A 319 -8.90 -10.99 32.60
CA GLY A 319 -9.90 -10.77 33.63
C GLY A 319 -11.30 -10.43 33.08
N LEU A 320 -11.59 -10.80 31.83
CA LEU A 320 -12.84 -10.47 31.15
C LEU A 320 -13.77 -11.68 30.99
N ASN A 321 -15.06 -11.46 31.18
CA ASN A 321 -16.10 -12.37 30.69
C ASN A 321 -16.40 -12.13 29.19
N HIS A 322 -17.16 -13.03 28.56
CA HIS A 322 -17.49 -12.95 27.13
C HIS A 322 -18.16 -11.63 26.75
N GLN A 323 -19.15 -11.18 27.53
CA GLN A 323 -19.86 -9.93 27.27
C GLN A 323 -18.95 -8.70 27.40
N GLN A 324 -18.04 -8.70 28.37
CA GLN A 324 -17.06 -7.62 28.52
C GLN A 324 -16.07 -7.58 27.36
N LEU A 325 -15.62 -8.74 26.86
CA LEU A 325 -14.81 -8.81 25.64
C LEU A 325 -15.60 -8.26 24.45
N MET A 326 -16.81 -8.76 24.21
CA MET A 326 -17.64 -8.34 23.07
C MET A 326 -17.90 -6.83 23.03
N ARG A 327 -18.09 -6.20 24.18
CA ARG A 327 -18.23 -4.74 24.30
C ARG A 327 -17.06 -3.94 23.70
N LEU A 328 -15.86 -4.50 23.66
CA LEU A 328 -14.70 -3.83 23.07
C LEU A 328 -14.81 -3.74 21.54
N GLY A 329 -15.46 -4.72 20.90
CA GLY A 329 -15.66 -4.77 19.47
C GLY A 329 -16.98 -4.16 19.00
N ARG A 330 -17.87 -3.74 19.88
CA ARG A 330 -19.19 -3.18 19.50
C ARG A 330 -19.15 -1.67 19.37
N ALA A 331 -19.79 -1.12 18.33
CA ALA A 331 -20.06 0.30 18.25
C ALA A 331 -21.06 0.71 19.34
N ASN A 332 -22.15 -0.05 19.50
CA ASN A 332 -23.06 0.08 20.63
C ASN A 332 -22.79 -1.03 21.68
N PRO A 333 -22.07 -0.73 22.78
CA PRO A 333 -21.69 -1.75 23.77
C PRO A 333 -22.88 -2.37 24.53
N THR A 334 -24.11 -1.86 24.38
CA THR A 334 -25.31 -2.48 24.94
C THR A 334 -26.13 -3.30 23.95
N ASP A 335 -25.78 -3.30 22.67
CA ASP A 335 -26.45 -4.11 21.66
C ASP A 335 -25.83 -5.51 21.59
N ASP A 336 -26.53 -6.50 22.16
CA ASP A 336 -26.05 -7.88 22.18
C ASP A 336 -26.10 -8.59 20.83
N ALA A 337 -26.82 -8.04 19.84
CA ALA A 337 -26.88 -8.57 18.49
C ALA A 337 -25.69 -8.11 17.63
N GLU A 338 -24.99 -7.05 18.03
CA GLU A 338 -23.85 -6.53 17.28
C GLU A 338 -22.63 -7.48 17.41
N GLY A 339 -22.01 -7.75 16.25
CA GLY A 339 -20.77 -8.51 16.16
C GLY A 339 -19.55 -7.76 16.70
N PHE A 340 -18.40 -8.41 16.63
CA PHE A 340 -17.13 -7.87 17.07
C PHE A 340 -16.40 -7.18 15.91
N SER A 341 -16.49 -5.85 15.86
CA SER A 341 -15.75 -5.00 14.92
C SER A 341 -14.31 -4.79 15.41
N MET A 342 -13.38 -5.10 14.53
CA MET A 342 -11.95 -4.91 14.77
C MET A 342 -11.55 -3.44 14.75
N THR A 343 -12.23 -2.64 13.95
CA THR A 343 -12.04 -1.19 13.94
C THR A 343 -12.55 -0.57 15.24
N ALA A 344 -13.67 -1.04 15.80
CA ALA A 344 -14.13 -0.60 17.13
C ALA A 344 -13.11 -0.95 18.23
N LEU A 345 -12.56 -2.17 18.21
CA LEU A 345 -11.48 -2.57 19.13
C LEU A 345 -10.24 -1.67 18.99
N ALA A 346 -9.80 -1.39 17.75
CA ALA A 346 -8.64 -0.54 17.48
C ALA A 346 -8.88 0.90 17.95
N LEU A 347 -10.05 1.47 17.67
CA LEU A 347 -10.43 2.81 18.10
C LEU A 347 -10.47 2.92 19.62
N ARG A 348 -11.09 1.97 20.33
CA ARG A 348 -11.17 1.98 21.80
C ARG A 348 -9.79 1.81 22.47
N SER A 349 -8.87 1.10 21.83
CA SER A 349 -7.56 0.78 22.41
C SER A 349 -6.46 1.80 22.11
N ALA A 350 -6.47 2.43 20.94
CA ALA A 350 -5.44 3.39 20.56
C ALA A 350 -5.66 4.78 21.15
N ALA A 351 -4.59 5.46 21.59
CA ALA A 351 -4.65 6.86 22.01
C ALA A 351 -4.47 7.85 20.85
N ARG A 352 -3.94 7.41 19.71
CA ARG A 352 -3.79 8.22 18.50
C ARG A 352 -4.55 7.55 17.36
N ARG A 353 -5.37 8.31 16.66
CA ARG A 353 -6.30 7.82 15.64
C ARG A 353 -6.33 8.81 14.49
N ASN A 354 -6.24 8.32 13.26
CA ASN A 354 -6.35 9.21 12.11
C ASN A 354 -6.96 8.55 10.88
N GLY A 355 -7.58 9.39 10.04
CA GLY A 355 -7.90 9.08 8.66
C GLY A 355 -6.72 9.37 7.73
N VAL A 356 -6.94 9.22 6.42
CA VAL A 356 -5.89 9.24 5.39
C VAL A 356 -6.03 10.32 4.31
N SER A 357 -7.02 11.18 4.48
CA SER A 357 -7.15 12.51 3.87
C SER A 357 -7.97 13.38 4.84
N GLN A 358 -8.00 14.68 4.61
CA GLN A 358 -8.77 15.60 5.45
C GLN A 358 -10.26 15.25 5.46
N LEU A 359 -10.87 15.09 4.27
CA LEU A 359 -12.26 14.68 4.13
C LEU A 359 -12.53 13.33 4.80
N HIS A 360 -11.65 12.34 4.59
CA HIS A 360 -11.81 11.03 5.23
C HIS A 360 -11.70 11.08 6.75
N GLY A 361 -10.90 12.00 7.29
CA GLY A 361 -10.88 12.28 8.73
C GLY A 361 -12.28 12.63 9.23
N VAL A 362 -12.96 13.57 8.58
CA VAL A 362 -14.33 13.99 8.92
C VAL A 362 -15.32 12.83 8.77
N VAL A 363 -15.31 12.13 7.63
CA VAL A 363 -16.20 10.98 7.38
C VAL A 363 -16.03 9.89 8.45
N SER A 364 -14.78 9.62 8.84
CA SER A 364 -14.50 8.61 9.87
C SER A 364 -14.96 9.06 11.26
N GLN A 365 -14.83 10.34 11.59
CA GLN A 365 -15.34 10.89 12.84
C GLN A 365 -16.86 10.66 12.95
N GLU A 366 -17.59 10.99 11.89
CA GLU A 366 -19.05 10.84 11.84
C GLU A 366 -19.46 9.36 11.92
N MET A 367 -18.83 8.50 11.12
CA MET A 367 -19.11 7.06 11.08
C MET A 367 -18.93 6.38 12.44
N TRP A 368 -17.92 6.80 13.21
CA TRP A 368 -17.54 6.16 14.46
C TRP A 368 -17.91 6.97 15.70
N ALA A 369 -18.78 7.98 15.58
CA ALA A 369 -19.27 8.79 16.70
C ALA A 369 -19.90 7.95 17.83
N GLY A 370 -20.53 6.83 17.48
CA GLY A 370 -21.17 5.90 18.42
C GLY A 370 -20.20 5.04 19.24
N VAL A 371 -18.94 4.87 18.81
CA VAL A 371 -17.99 3.88 19.40
C VAL A 371 -17.60 4.20 20.85
N GLY A 372 -18.03 5.33 21.42
CA GLY A 372 -17.98 5.59 22.86
C GLY A 372 -16.64 5.23 23.48
N LEU A 373 -15.63 6.08 23.30
CA LEU A 373 -14.27 5.85 23.79
C LEU A 373 -14.29 5.74 25.32
N THR A 374 -14.40 4.51 25.83
CA THR A 374 -14.81 4.21 27.21
C THR A 374 -13.76 4.54 28.27
N VAL A 375 -12.66 5.20 27.92
CA VAL A 375 -11.73 5.73 28.91
C VAL A 375 -11.17 7.07 28.47
N ARG A 376 -11.93 8.14 28.73
CA ARG A 376 -11.50 9.53 29.01
C ARG A 376 -12.73 10.45 28.94
N ASN A 377 -12.78 11.45 29.80
CA ASN A 377 -13.69 12.61 29.67
C ASN A 377 -13.27 13.48 28.46
N VAL A 378 -13.19 12.89 27.28
CA VAL A 378 -12.93 13.58 26.01
C VAL A 378 -14.14 13.36 25.10
N PRO A 379 -14.63 14.38 24.37
CA PRO A 379 -15.78 14.19 23.50
C PRO A 379 -15.49 13.10 22.44
N PRO A 380 -16.48 12.24 22.10
CA PRO A 380 -16.32 11.15 21.14
C PRO A 380 -16.04 11.68 19.73
N ALA A 381 -15.37 10.88 18.91
CA ALA A 381 -14.95 11.14 17.53
C ALA A 381 -14.03 12.36 17.28
N SER A 382 -14.20 13.48 17.99
CA SER A 382 -13.45 14.73 17.79
C SER A 382 -11.93 14.66 18.05
N GLU A 383 -11.39 13.51 18.48
CA GLU A 383 -9.95 13.26 18.60
C GLU A 383 -9.31 12.64 17.35
N MET A 384 -10.11 12.13 16.40
CA MET A 384 -9.57 11.47 15.21
C MET A 384 -9.12 12.52 14.19
N ASP A 385 -7.83 12.62 13.95
CA ASP A 385 -7.26 13.59 13.00
C ASP A 385 -7.14 12.97 11.59
N SER A 386 -6.38 13.58 10.70
CA SER A 386 -5.98 13.01 9.42
C SER A 386 -4.48 13.18 9.19
N VAL A 387 -3.86 12.15 8.63
CA VAL A 387 -2.53 12.24 8.03
C VAL A 387 -2.69 11.83 6.58
N THR A 388 -2.66 12.81 5.68
CA THR A 388 -2.87 12.55 4.26
C THR A 388 -1.81 11.58 3.73
N ASN A 389 -2.27 10.57 2.99
CA ASN A 389 -1.37 9.64 2.31
C ASN A 389 -0.36 10.34 1.40
N GLY A 390 0.77 9.68 1.20
CA GLY A 390 1.76 10.06 0.21
C GLY A 390 2.35 8.83 -0.48
N VAL A 391 3.09 9.07 -1.56
CA VAL A 391 3.71 8.02 -2.36
C VAL A 391 5.22 8.17 -2.41
N HIS A 392 5.93 7.03 -2.45
CA HIS A 392 7.38 7.04 -2.42
C HIS A 392 7.95 7.46 -3.78
N THR A 393 8.37 8.72 -3.90
CA THR A 393 8.70 9.36 -5.18
C THR A 393 9.70 8.55 -6.01
N ALA A 394 10.79 8.08 -5.39
CA ALA A 394 11.82 7.28 -6.06
C ALA A 394 11.34 5.90 -6.58
N THR A 395 10.24 5.35 -6.03
CA THR A 395 9.63 4.11 -6.55
C THR A 395 8.89 4.36 -7.87
N TRP A 396 8.15 5.46 -7.94
CA TRP A 396 7.09 5.67 -8.93
C TRP A 396 7.51 6.51 -10.13
N VAL A 397 8.49 7.40 -9.97
CA VAL A 397 9.01 8.23 -11.08
C VAL A 397 9.78 7.35 -12.07
N GLY A 398 9.43 7.45 -13.36
CA GLY A 398 10.11 6.73 -14.44
C GLY A 398 11.46 7.34 -14.81
N ALA A 399 12.32 6.58 -15.49
CA ALA A 399 13.70 6.97 -15.78
C ALA A 399 13.85 8.31 -16.53
N ASP A 400 13.00 8.59 -17.53
CA ASP A 400 13.10 9.83 -18.31
C ASP A 400 12.70 11.05 -17.49
N MET A 401 11.62 10.93 -16.70
CA MET A 401 11.18 11.99 -15.81
C MET A 401 12.18 12.21 -14.67
N SER A 402 12.76 11.13 -14.15
CA SER A 402 13.86 11.17 -13.19
C SER A 402 15.05 11.96 -13.73
N ALA A 403 15.48 11.68 -14.96
CA ALA A 403 16.58 12.42 -15.59
C ALA A 403 16.25 13.90 -15.82
N PHE A 404 14.99 14.22 -16.15
CA PHE A 404 14.51 15.60 -16.25
C PHE A 404 14.54 16.32 -14.89
N PHE A 405 14.08 15.66 -13.81
CA PHE A 405 14.16 16.21 -12.45
C PHE A 405 15.60 16.41 -12.00
N ASP A 406 16.52 15.49 -12.31
CA ASP A 406 17.93 15.63 -11.96
C ASP A 406 18.56 16.90 -12.55
N ARG A 407 18.17 17.27 -13.78
CA ARG A 407 18.64 18.50 -14.43
C ARG A 407 17.92 19.76 -13.94
N THR A 408 16.63 19.66 -13.65
CA THR A 408 15.76 20.83 -13.41
C THR A 408 15.60 21.15 -11.93
N VAL A 409 15.27 20.14 -11.13
CA VAL A 409 15.00 20.24 -9.68
C VAL A 409 16.28 20.00 -8.87
N GLY A 410 17.22 19.23 -9.42
CA GLY A 410 18.43 18.75 -8.73
C GLY A 410 18.20 17.38 -8.08
N SER A 411 19.26 16.58 -7.94
CA SER A 411 19.18 15.16 -7.54
C SER A 411 18.56 14.87 -6.17
N ASP A 412 18.50 15.89 -5.30
CA ASP A 412 18.02 15.78 -3.92
C ASP A 412 16.50 15.55 -3.82
N TRP A 413 15.75 15.67 -4.92
CA TRP A 413 14.33 15.33 -4.97
C TRP A 413 14.02 13.89 -4.51
N ARG A 414 15.01 12.98 -4.55
CA ARG A 414 14.87 11.61 -4.01
C ARG A 414 15.02 11.55 -2.49
N SER A 415 15.87 12.40 -1.92
CA SER A 415 16.22 12.39 -0.51
C SER A 415 15.28 13.25 0.34
N VAL A 416 14.84 14.38 -0.23
CA VAL A 416 13.97 15.38 0.40
C VAL A 416 12.86 15.82 -0.58
N PRO A 417 12.02 14.88 -1.06
CA PRO A 417 10.97 15.21 -2.03
C PRO A 417 9.95 16.21 -1.50
N ASP A 418 9.85 16.34 -0.18
CA ASP A 418 8.94 17.24 0.53
C ASP A 418 9.42 18.71 0.59
N GLU A 419 10.63 19.02 0.11
CA GLU A 419 11.13 20.39 0.02
C GLU A 419 10.56 21.14 -1.19
N ALA A 420 9.47 21.88 -0.97
CA ALA A 420 8.77 22.63 -2.01
C ALA A 420 9.63 23.67 -2.75
N GLU A 421 10.72 24.17 -2.15
CA GLU A 421 11.62 25.16 -2.78
C GLU A 421 12.24 24.61 -4.06
N SER A 422 12.80 23.41 -4.02
CA SER A 422 13.48 22.79 -5.16
C SER A 422 12.54 22.61 -6.35
N TRP A 423 11.27 22.27 -6.08
CA TRP A 423 10.25 22.09 -7.11
C TRP A 423 9.89 23.39 -7.84
N ARG A 424 10.12 24.57 -7.26
CA ARG A 424 9.82 25.87 -7.91
C ARG A 424 10.63 26.09 -9.18
N ALA A 425 11.73 25.36 -9.38
CA ALA A 425 12.48 25.36 -10.63
C ALA A 425 11.60 25.01 -11.85
N LEU A 426 10.55 24.19 -11.65
CA LEU A 426 9.60 23.83 -12.70
C LEU A 426 8.79 25.01 -13.26
N ALA A 427 8.65 26.11 -12.51
CA ALA A 427 7.96 27.30 -13.01
C ALA A 427 8.64 27.92 -14.25
N LYS A 428 9.94 27.65 -14.45
CA LYS A 428 10.75 28.16 -15.56
C LYS A 428 11.46 27.04 -16.33
N CYS A 429 10.99 25.80 -16.21
CA CYS A 429 11.61 24.68 -16.90
C CYS A 429 11.49 24.79 -18.43
N ASP A 430 12.36 24.08 -19.14
CA ASP A 430 12.20 23.86 -20.57
C ASP A 430 11.03 22.90 -20.81
N LEU A 431 9.94 23.43 -21.38
CA LEU A 431 8.74 22.67 -21.66
C LEU A 431 8.95 21.64 -22.78
N ALA A 432 9.88 21.87 -23.71
CA ALA A 432 10.21 20.91 -24.74
C ALA A 432 10.90 19.68 -24.12
N GLU A 433 11.81 19.88 -23.16
CA GLU A 433 12.43 18.78 -22.42
C GLU A 433 11.40 17.98 -21.59
N LEU A 434 10.50 18.69 -20.88
CA LEU A 434 9.43 18.03 -20.12
C LEU A 434 8.53 17.20 -21.05
N TRP A 435 8.13 17.74 -22.20
CA TRP A 435 7.33 17.02 -23.18
C TRP A 435 8.08 15.82 -23.78
N ALA A 436 9.38 15.93 -24.02
CA ALA A 436 10.21 14.83 -24.50
C ALA A 436 10.25 13.69 -23.47
N ALA A 437 10.43 14.00 -22.18
CA ALA A 437 10.37 13.01 -21.11
C ALA A 437 9.01 12.29 -21.07
N ARG A 438 7.92 13.04 -21.17
CA ARG A 438 6.55 12.49 -21.25
C ARG A 438 6.34 11.59 -22.46
N THR A 439 6.81 12.02 -23.62
CA THR A 439 6.73 11.27 -24.88
C THR A 439 7.48 9.94 -24.78
N ALA A 440 8.68 9.92 -24.16
CA ALA A 440 9.46 8.71 -23.93
C ALA A 440 8.75 7.73 -22.97
N GLN A 441 8.14 8.23 -21.89
CA GLN A 441 7.34 7.40 -20.99
C GLN A 441 6.11 6.80 -21.70
N ARG A 442 5.41 7.59 -22.51
CA ARG A 442 4.28 7.13 -23.33
C ARG A 442 4.72 6.05 -24.31
N ALA A 443 5.85 6.23 -25.00
CA ALA A 443 6.40 5.24 -25.93
C ALA A 443 6.61 3.87 -25.29
N ARG A 444 7.15 3.82 -24.06
CA ARG A 444 7.34 2.56 -23.33
C ARG A 444 6.02 1.87 -22.99
N LEU A 445 5.01 2.64 -22.56
CA LEU A 445 3.68 2.09 -22.29
C LEU A 445 3.04 1.54 -23.57
N LEU A 446 3.04 2.30 -24.66
CA LEU A 446 2.45 1.88 -25.93
C LEU A 446 3.13 0.64 -26.49
N LEU A 447 4.46 0.57 -26.44
CA LEU A 447 5.22 -0.62 -26.85
C LEU A 447 4.80 -1.86 -26.05
N ARG A 448 4.61 -1.73 -24.73
CA ARG A 448 4.19 -2.85 -23.89
C ARG A 448 2.76 -3.28 -24.20
N ILE A 449 1.85 -2.32 -24.40
CA ILE A 449 0.46 -2.59 -24.78
C ILE A 449 0.40 -3.30 -26.13
N ASP A 450 1.12 -2.81 -27.13
CA ASP A 450 1.12 -3.40 -28.47
C ASP A 450 1.64 -4.84 -28.46
N GLY A 451 2.70 -5.11 -27.68
CA GLY A 451 3.19 -6.47 -27.43
C GLY A 451 2.18 -7.37 -26.71
N TRP A 452 1.38 -6.83 -25.78
CA TRP A 452 0.30 -7.58 -25.13
C TRP A 452 -0.84 -7.92 -26.08
N LEU A 453 -1.28 -6.95 -26.89
CA LEU A 453 -2.35 -7.18 -27.87
C LEU A 453 -1.92 -8.20 -28.93
N SER A 454 -0.70 -8.06 -29.45
CA SER A 454 -0.12 -8.97 -30.46
C SER A 454 0.05 -10.40 -29.96
N ALA A 455 0.26 -10.59 -28.65
CA ALA A 455 0.32 -11.93 -28.05
C ALA A 455 -1.06 -12.60 -27.94
N GLY A 456 -2.13 -11.80 -27.84
CA GLY A 456 -3.52 -12.25 -27.73
C GLY A 456 -4.25 -12.42 -29.07
N GLY A 457 -3.68 -11.96 -30.18
CA GLY A 457 -4.29 -12.05 -31.51
C GLY A 457 -3.58 -11.16 -32.55
N PRO A 458 -4.12 -11.06 -33.78
CA PRO A 458 -3.55 -10.21 -34.83
C PRO A 458 -3.82 -8.71 -34.63
N ASP A 459 -4.60 -8.36 -33.60
CA ASP A 459 -5.00 -7.00 -33.29
C ASP A 459 -3.85 -6.27 -32.57
N GLY A 460 -3.62 -5.02 -32.96
CA GLY A 460 -2.65 -4.11 -32.32
C GLY A 460 -3.29 -2.77 -31.99
N LEU A 461 -2.48 -1.82 -31.53
CA LEU A 461 -2.93 -0.45 -31.37
C LEU A 461 -3.33 0.15 -32.74
N ALA A 462 -4.28 1.09 -32.73
CA ALA A 462 -4.61 1.83 -33.95
C ALA A 462 -3.37 2.61 -34.44
N SER A 463 -3.15 2.65 -35.75
CA SER A 463 -1.88 3.15 -36.34
C SER A 463 -1.59 4.63 -36.05
N ASP A 464 -2.60 5.42 -35.71
CA ASP A 464 -2.46 6.83 -35.34
C ASP A 464 -2.21 7.05 -33.83
N VAL A 465 -2.28 5.99 -33.03
CA VAL A 465 -1.95 5.99 -31.59
C VAL A 465 -0.43 5.87 -31.45
N THR A 466 0.26 7.01 -31.64
CA THR A 466 1.72 7.09 -31.51
C THR A 466 2.13 7.86 -30.25
N ALA A 467 3.38 7.67 -29.81
CA ALA A 467 3.91 8.32 -28.62
C ALA A 467 3.90 9.85 -28.73
N GLU A 468 4.00 10.43 -29.92
CA GLU A 468 4.07 11.88 -30.14
C GLU A 468 2.68 12.53 -30.18
N ARG A 469 1.66 11.74 -30.54
CA ARG A 469 0.34 12.25 -30.89
C ARG A 469 -0.75 11.81 -29.93
N ALA A 470 -0.72 10.60 -29.40
CA ALA A 470 -1.83 10.04 -28.65
C ALA A 470 -2.02 10.72 -27.29
N LEU A 471 -3.27 11.06 -26.96
CA LEU A 471 -3.69 11.33 -25.58
C LEU A 471 -4.00 9.99 -24.91
N VAL A 472 -3.23 9.62 -23.89
CA VAL A 472 -3.48 8.38 -23.13
C VAL A 472 -4.24 8.68 -21.85
N ILE A 473 -5.46 8.14 -21.73
CA ILE A 473 -6.29 8.20 -20.53
C ILE A 473 -6.15 6.88 -19.78
N GLY A 474 -5.57 6.93 -18.58
CA GLY A 474 -5.39 5.78 -17.71
C GLY A 474 -6.49 5.67 -16.66
N PHE A 475 -7.04 4.47 -16.48
CA PHE A 475 -7.91 4.11 -15.36
C PHE A 475 -7.42 2.78 -14.77
N ALA A 476 -6.76 2.81 -13.61
CA ALA A 476 -6.39 1.56 -12.94
C ALA A 476 -6.53 1.56 -11.43
N ARG A 477 -7.29 0.58 -10.93
CA ARG A 477 -7.58 0.38 -9.50
C ARG A 477 -8.36 -0.94 -9.31
N ARG A 478 -8.47 -1.41 -8.05
CA ARG A 478 -9.46 -2.46 -7.69
C ARG A 478 -10.83 -2.06 -8.22
N PHE A 479 -11.54 -2.96 -8.90
CA PHE A 479 -12.91 -2.76 -9.35
C PHE A 479 -13.89 -2.94 -8.19
N ALA A 480 -14.80 -1.98 -8.05
CA ALA A 480 -15.92 -1.96 -7.12
C ALA A 480 -16.99 -1.01 -7.68
N LEU A 481 -18.26 -1.22 -7.34
CA LEU A 481 -19.36 -0.43 -7.92
C LEU A 481 -19.24 1.07 -7.64
N TYR A 482 -18.85 1.45 -6.42
CA TYR A 482 -18.68 2.85 -6.04
C TYR A 482 -17.56 3.57 -6.80
N LYS A 483 -16.65 2.85 -7.45
CA LYS A 483 -15.54 3.43 -8.24
C LYS A 483 -15.92 3.80 -9.67
N ARG A 484 -17.09 3.34 -10.10
CA ARG A 484 -17.78 3.70 -11.36
C ARG A 484 -16.90 3.67 -12.61
N ALA A 485 -16.06 2.65 -12.77
CA ALA A 485 -15.21 2.51 -13.96
C ALA A 485 -15.99 2.52 -15.29
N GLY A 486 -17.27 2.13 -15.25
CA GLY A 486 -18.15 2.16 -16.42
C GLY A 486 -18.71 3.55 -16.77
N LEU A 487 -18.49 4.60 -15.94
CA LEU A 487 -19.06 5.92 -16.16
C LEU A 487 -18.64 6.53 -17.51
N LEU A 488 -17.40 6.27 -17.94
CA LEU A 488 -16.88 6.68 -19.25
C LEU A 488 -17.58 5.97 -20.41
N LEU A 489 -18.10 4.76 -20.19
CA LEU A 489 -18.78 3.96 -21.21
C LEU A 489 -20.28 4.28 -21.33
N SER A 490 -20.81 5.14 -20.46
CA SER A 490 -22.24 5.45 -20.40
C SER A 490 -22.79 6.10 -21.68
N ASP A 491 -21.97 6.89 -22.39
CA ASP A 491 -22.33 7.50 -23.68
C ASP A 491 -21.39 7.01 -24.79
N GLY A 492 -21.72 5.82 -25.31
CA GLY A 492 -20.89 5.15 -26.33
C GLY A 492 -20.71 5.95 -27.62
N ASP A 493 -21.72 6.74 -28.02
CA ASP A 493 -21.66 7.52 -29.26
C ASP A 493 -20.73 8.73 -29.13
N ARG A 494 -20.79 9.44 -28.00
CA ARG A 494 -19.83 10.51 -27.69
C ARG A 494 -18.43 9.96 -27.53
N LEU A 495 -18.28 8.84 -26.79
CA LEU A 495 -16.99 8.19 -26.61
C LEU A 495 -16.39 7.78 -27.96
N LEU A 496 -17.18 7.19 -28.86
CA LEU A 496 -16.73 6.81 -30.19
C LEU A 496 -16.21 8.02 -30.99
N ARG A 497 -16.92 9.15 -30.95
CA ARG A 497 -16.49 10.40 -31.60
C ARG A 497 -15.21 10.95 -31.00
N LEU A 498 -15.07 10.90 -29.68
CA LEU A 498 -13.85 11.34 -28.98
C LEU A 498 -12.64 10.50 -29.41
N LEU A 499 -12.80 9.17 -29.44
CA LEU A 499 -11.72 8.23 -29.74
C LEU A 499 -11.31 8.26 -31.22
N HIS A 500 -12.26 8.36 -32.16
CA HIS A 500 -12.00 8.34 -33.60
C HIS A 500 -11.86 9.72 -34.24
N GLY A 501 -11.60 10.76 -33.45
CA GLY A 501 -11.32 12.08 -33.99
C GLY A 501 -10.16 12.04 -34.99
N THR A 502 -10.40 12.31 -36.27
CA THR A 502 -9.45 12.10 -37.40
C THR A 502 -8.10 12.81 -37.28
N ARG A 503 -7.94 13.71 -36.31
CA ARG A 503 -6.68 14.43 -36.01
C ARG A 503 -6.25 14.33 -34.53
N ARG A 504 -7.05 13.69 -33.68
CA ARG A 504 -6.93 13.69 -32.22
C ARG A 504 -7.00 12.25 -31.68
N PRO A 505 -5.94 11.43 -31.86
CA PRO A 505 -5.95 10.04 -31.41
C PRO A 505 -6.01 9.96 -29.88
N VAL A 506 -7.08 9.37 -29.35
CA VAL A 506 -7.24 9.12 -27.91
C VAL A 506 -7.21 7.62 -27.65
N LEU A 507 -6.45 7.20 -26.64
CA LEU A 507 -6.37 5.83 -26.14
C LEU A 507 -6.86 5.80 -24.69
N VAL A 508 -7.79 4.90 -24.38
CA VAL A 508 -8.24 4.63 -23.01
C VAL A 508 -7.69 3.28 -22.57
N VAL A 509 -7.00 3.26 -21.44
CA VAL A 509 -6.40 2.04 -20.88
C VAL A 509 -6.98 1.75 -19.50
N PHE A 510 -7.70 0.64 -19.41
CA PHE A 510 -8.23 0.10 -18.16
C PHE A 510 -7.32 -0.99 -17.61
N ALA A 511 -7.14 -1.04 -16.29
CA ALA A 511 -6.52 -2.18 -15.61
C ALA A 511 -7.07 -2.31 -14.18
N GLY A 512 -7.07 -3.53 -13.64
CA GLY A 512 -7.49 -3.74 -12.26
C GLY A 512 -8.12 -5.10 -12.02
N LYS A 513 -8.28 -5.43 -10.74
CA LYS A 513 -8.84 -6.70 -10.27
C LYS A 513 -10.15 -6.46 -9.53
N ALA A 514 -11.17 -7.27 -9.80
CA ALA A 514 -12.36 -7.38 -8.95
C ALA A 514 -12.07 -8.34 -7.80
N HIS A 515 -12.67 -8.13 -6.63
CA HIS A 515 -12.53 -9.10 -5.53
C HIS A 515 -13.15 -10.44 -5.93
N PRO A 516 -12.59 -11.62 -5.56
CA PRO A 516 -13.06 -12.91 -6.05
C PRO A 516 -14.53 -13.22 -5.72
N ARG A 517 -15.01 -12.64 -4.61
CA ARG A 517 -16.39 -12.74 -4.10
C ARG A 517 -17.32 -11.57 -4.48
N ASP A 518 -16.84 -10.61 -5.28
CA ASP A 518 -17.63 -9.46 -5.70
C ASP A 518 -18.09 -9.66 -7.15
N ASP A 519 -19.16 -10.45 -7.31
CA ASP A 519 -19.70 -10.80 -8.63
C ASP A 519 -20.14 -9.56 -9.41
N ALA A 520 -20.66 -8.54 -8.72
CA ALA A 520 -21.06 -7.28 -9.36
C ALA A 520 -19.84 -6.53 -9.94
N ALA A 521 -18.72 -6.51 -9.23
CA ALA A 521 -17.47 -5.97 -9.75
C ALA A 521 -16.89 -6.83 -10.90
N LYS A 522 -17.02 -8.15 -10.85
CA LYS A 522 -16.61 -9.04 -11.96
C LYS A 522 -17.43 -8.79 -13.23
N LEU A 523 -18.73 -8.58 -13.10
CA LEU A 523 -19.59 -8.19 -14.22
C LEU A 523 -19.23 -6.81 -14.79
N LEU A 524 -18.77 -5.87 -13.95
CA LEU A 524 -18.23 -4.59 -14.42
C LEU A 524 -16.95 -4.79 -15.24
N VAL A 525 -16.00 -5.62 -14.77
CA VAL A 525 -14.79 -5.98 -15.54
C VAL A 525 -15.19 -6.58 -16.89
N GLN A 526 -16.13 -7.53 -16.88
CA GLN A 526 -16.60 -8.17 -18.11
C GLN A 526 -17.14 -7.18 -19.13
N ARG A 527 -17.97 -6.21 -18.70
CA ARG A 527 -18.49 -5.16 -19.59
C ARG A 527 -17.37 -4.31 -20.20
N ILE A 528 -16.35 -3.95 -19.42
CA ILE A 528 -15.21 -3.16 -19.91
C ILE A 528 -14.38 -3.96 -20.91
N VAL A 529 -14.12 -5.25 -20.63
CA VAL A 529 -13.41 -6.13 -21.56
C VAL A 529 -14.19 -6.31 -22.86
N GLN A 530 -15.51 -6.48 -22.78
CA GLN A 530 -16.38 -6.55 -23.96
C GLN A 530 -16.33 -5.26 -24.77
N ALA A 531 -16.36 -4.09 -24.12
CA ALA A 531 -16.19 -2.81 -24.79
C ALA A 531 -14.81 -2.69 -25.46
N ALA A 532 -13.74 -3.15 -24.82
CA ALA A 532 -12.40 -3.16 -25.41
C ALA A 532 -12.27 -4.10 -26.63
N ARG A 533 -13.06 -5.19 -26.66
CA ARG A 533 -13.12 -6.16 -27.76
C ARG A 533 -14.11 -5.78 -28.88
N ASP A 534 -14.97 -4.79 -28.67
CA ASP A 534 -15.91 -4.30 -29.68
C ASP A 534 -15.15 -3.68 -30.85
N GLU A 535 -15.53 -4.04 -32.08
CA GLU A 535 -14.85 -3.59 -33.30
C GLU A 535 -14.83 -2.07 -33.43
N ARG A 536 -15.83 -1.38 -32.89
CA ARG A 536 -15.94 0.09 -32.90
C ARG A 536 -14.86 0.74 -32.04
N PHE A 537 -14.35 0.05 -31.01
CA PHE A 537 -13.34 0.57 -30.08
C PHE A 537 -11.96 -0.08 -30.22
N ARG A 538 -11.81 -1.02 -31.17
CA ARG A 538 -10.57 -1.77 -31.42
C ARG A 538 -9.37 -0.84 -31.57
N GLY A 539 -8.30 -1.14 -30.82
CA GLY A 539 -7.05 -0.36 -30.81
C GLY A 539 -7.13 1.01 -30.12
N ARG A 540 -8.27 1.35 -29.49
CA ARG A 540 -8.49 2.64 -28.78
C ARG A 540 -9.02 2.50 -27.37
N ILE A 541 -9.66 1.38 -27.03
CA ILE A 541 -9.91 0.97 -25.64
C ILE A 541 -9.13 -0.33 -25.41
N VAL A 542 -8.33 -0.35 -24.36
CA VAL A 542 -7.52 -1.51 -23.98
C VAL A 542 -7.82 -1.87 -22.54
N PHE A 543 -8.05 -3.16 -22.28
CA PHE A 543 -8.06 -3.70 -20.93
C PHE A 543 -6.79 -4.54 -20.72
N LEU A 544 -6.03 -4.20 -19.68
CA LEU A 544 -4.81 -4.92 -19.30
C LEU A 544 -5.11 -5.77 -18.06
N GLU A 545 -4.98 -7.09 -18.23
CA GLU A 545 -5.15 -8.05 -17.16
C GLU A 545 -3.96 -8.06 -16.19
N ASP A 546 -4.20 -8.64 -15.02
CA ASP A 546 -3.23 -8.89 -13.96
C ASP A 546 -2.52 -7.65 -13.41
N TYR A 547 -3.31 -6.60 -13.13
CA TYR A 547 -2.81 -5.36 -12.54
C TYR A 547 -2.01 -5.58 -11.24
N ASP A 548 -0.71 -5.34 -11.32
CA ASP A 548 0.29 -5.43 -10.27
C ASP A 548 1.13 -4.14 -10.16
N THR A 549 2.18 -4.14 -9.35
CA THR A 549 3.07 -2.98 -9.16
C THR A 549 3.87 -2.64 -10.42
N LEU A 550 4.25 -3.64 -11.23
CA LEU A 550 4.99 -3.42 -12.48
C LEU A 550 4.11 -2.71 -13.51
N LEU A 551 2.90 -3.24 -13.75
CA LEU A 551 1.93 -2.62 -14.64
C LEU A 551 1.46 -1.26 -14.09
N ALA A 552 1.30 -1.11 -12.77
CA ALA A 552 1.00 0.18 -12.16
C ALA A 552 2.07 1.23 -12.50
N ARG A 553 3.37 0.89 -12.41
CA ARG A 553 4.47 1.81 -12.77
C ARG A 553 4.38 2.22 -14.24
N LEU A 554 4.18 1.27 -15.15
CA LEU A 554 4.03 1.57 -16.58
C LEU A 554 2.85 2.50 -16.87
N LEU A 555 1.69 2.24 -16.25
CA LEU A 555 0.48 3.04 -16.47
C LEU A 555 0.59 4.46 -15.92
N VAL A 556 1.02 4.62 -14.66
CA VAL A 556 1.15 5.96 -14.07
C VAL A 556 2.26 6.78 -14.73
N GLN A 557 3.25 6.11 -15.34
CA GLN A 557 4.30 6.77 -16.12
C GLN A 557 3.82 7.15 -17.52
N GLY A 558 3.11 6.28 -18.22
CA GLY A 558 2.74 6.51 -19.63
C GLY A 558 1.42 7.24 -19.87
N SER A 559 0.55 7.36 -18.86
CA SER A 559 -0.76 8.04 -18.99
C SER A 559 -0.61 9.55 -18.94
N ASP A 560 -1.36 10.29 -19.76
CA ASP A 560 -1.38 11.76 -19.78
C ASP A 560 -2.51 12.34 -18.96
N LEU A 561 -3.66 11.68 -18.97
CA LEU A 561 -4.77 11.95 -18.08
C LEU A 561 -4.98 10.73 -17.20
N TRP A 562 -4.99 10.92 -15.89
CA TRP A 562 -5.40 9.90 -14.95
C TRP A 562 -6.84 10.15 -14.52
N LEU A 563 -7.71 9.20 -14.85
CA LEU A 563 -9.16 9.30 -14.61
C LEU A 563 -9.53 8.50 -13.38
N ASN A 564 -10.20 9.16 -12.43
CA ASN A 564 -10.89 8.51 -11.33
C ASN A 564 -12.33 9.00 -11.28
N THR A 565 -13.24 8.09 -10.97
CA THR A 565 -14.68 8.41 -10.90
C THR A 565 -15.36 7.87 -9.63
N PRO A 566 -14.74 7.89 -8.42
CA PRO A 566 -15.41 7.41 -7.22
C PRO A 566 -16.68 8.22 -6.90
N ARG A 567 -17.69 7.55 -6.37
CA ARG A 567 -18.85 8.20 -5.78
C ARG A 567 -18.43 8.86 -4.46
N PRO A 568 -18.58 10.18 -4.29
CA PRO A 568 -18.28 10.84 -3.02
C PRO A 568 -19.26 10.40 -1.91
N PRO A 569 -18.83 10.31 -0.64
CA PRO A 569 -17.45 10.40 -0.12
C PRO A 569 -16.81 9.01 0.07
N LEU A 570 -16.96 8.10 -0.90
CA LEU A 570 -16.61 6.68 -0.76
C LEU A 570 -15.15 6.39 -1.13
N GLU A 571 -14.34 7.39 -1.45
CA GLU A 571 -12.88 7.29 -1.57
C GLU A 571 -12.18 7.88 -0.33
N ALA A 572 -11.49 7.04 0.45
CA ALA A 572 -10.75 7.55 1.62
C ALA A 572 -9.55 8.43 1.25
N SER A 573 -8.92 8.19 0.10
CA SER A 573 -7.75 8.95 -0.35
C SER A 573 -7.53 8.73 -1.86
N GLY A 574 -6.71 7.75 -2.26
CA GLY A 574 -6.45 7.44 -3.67
C GLY A 574 -5.00 7.74 -4.09
N THR A 575 -4.06 6.89 -3.71
CA THR A 575 -2.62 7.13 -3.96
C THR A 575 -2.20 6.97 -5.42
N SER A 576 -2.99 6.31 -6.27
CA SER A 576 -2.66 6.16 -7.70
C SER A 576 -2.50 7.49 -8.39
N GLY A 577 -3.30 8.49 -7.98
CA GLY A 577 -3.24 9.79 -8.62
C GLY A 577 -1.96 10.56 -8.29
N MET A 578 -1.55 10.52 -7.03
CA MET A 578 -0.28 11.09 -6.59
C MET A 578 0.91 10.55 -7.43
N LYS A 579 0.90 9.25 -7.78
CA LYS A 579 1.94 8.60 -8.61
C LYS A 579 1.92 9.08 -10.06
N ALA A 580 0.72 9.22 -10.63
CA ALA A 580 0.55 9.67 -12.01
C ALA A 580 0.98 11.14 -12.15
N THR A 581 0.66 11.99 -11.17
CA THR A 581 1.09 13.39 -11.13
C THR A 581 2.60 13.52 -11.14
N LEU A 582 3.33 12.72 -10.35
CA LEU A 582 4.80 12.74 -10.33
C LEU A 582 5.44 12.46 -11.70
N ASN A 583 4.73 11.75 -12.56
CA ASN A 583 5.18 11.46 -13.91
C ASN A 583 4.62 12.46 -14.93
N GLY A 584 3.77 13.41 -14.54
CA GLY A 584 3.23 14.45 -15.39
C GLY A 584 1.90 14.08 -16.07
N ALA A 585 1.17 13.11 -15.54
CA ALA A 585 -0.24 12.97 -15.84
C ALA A 585 -1.05 14.06 -15.11
N LEU A 586 -2.04 14.64 -15.79
CA LEU A 586 -3.05 15.50 -15.16
C LEU A 586 -4.20 14.65 -14.63
N HIS A 587 -4.93 15.17 -13.65
CA HIS A 587 -6.03 14.47 -12.98
C HIS A 587 -7.39 14.97 -13.41
N LEU A 588 -8.34 14.05 -13.54
CA LEU A 588 -9.77 14.32 -13.65
C LEU A 588 -10.50 13.37 -12.71
N SER A 589 -11.14 13.92 -11.68
CA SER A 589 -11.84 13.16 -10.65
C SER A 589 -12.93 13.99 -9.97
N GLU A 590 -13.85 13.36 -9.25
CA GLU A 590 -14.71 14.02 -8.27
C GLU A 590 -13.88 14.58 -7.11
N LEU A 591 -14.42 15.58 -6.42
CA LEU A 591 -13.86 16.13 -5.18
C LEU A 591 -14.12 15.14 -4.03
N ASP A 592 -13.28 14.11 -3.99
CA ASP A 592 -13.30 13.07 -2.98
C ASP A 592 -11.88 12.59 -2.67
N GLY A 593 -11.69 11.93 -1.53
CA GLY A 593 -10.42 11.36 -1.10
C GLY A 593 -9.29 12.40 -1.08
N TRP A 594 -8.22 12.14 -1.83
CA TRP A 594 -7.07 13.05 -1.92
C TRP A 594 -7.31 14.24 -2.86
N TRP A 595 -8.23 14.10 -3.81
CA TRP A 595 -8.43 15.10 -4.85
C TRP A 595 -9.17 16.33 -4.30
N ASP A 596 -10.02 16.13 -3.30
CA ASP A 596 -10.69 17.22 -2.56
C ASP A 596 -9.68 18.25 -2.01
N GLU A 597 -8.59 17.79 -1.38
CA GLU A 597 -7.55 18.68 -0.83
C GLU A 597 -6.44 19.04 -1.84
N ALA A 598 -6.29 18.28 -2.93
CA ALA A 598 -5.29 18.53 -3.96
C ALA A 598 -5.75 19.49 -5.07
N TYR A 599 -7.06 19.53 -5.34
CA TYR A 599 -7.60 20.25 -6.49
C TYR A 599 -7.44 21.76 -6.35
N ALA A 600 -6.93 22.36 -7.41
CA ALA A 600 -7.06 23.79 -7.66
C ALA A 600 -7.17 24.04 -9.17
N PRO A 601 -7.82 25.14 -9.59
CA PRO A 601 -7.90 25.51 -11.00
C PRO A 601 -6.51 25.55 -11.64
N GLY A 602 -6.35 24.81 -12.73
CA GLY A 602 -5.08 24.68 -13.45
C GLY A 602 -4.16 23.56 -12.95
N LEU A 603 -4.57 22.69 -12.01
CA LEU A 603 -3.81 21.47 -11.65
C LEU A 603 -4.40 20.19 -12.27
N GLY A 604 -5.69 20.24 -12.60
CA GLY A 604 -6.49 19.15 -13.16
C GLY A 604 -7.95 19.59 -13.20
N TRP A 605 -8.88 18.65 -13.26
CA TRP A 605 -10.32 18.92 -13.39
C TRP A 605 -11.09 18.23 -12.26
N ALA A 606 -12.22 18.84 -11.89
CA ALA A 606 -13.14 18.32 -10.89
C ALA A 606 -14.50 17.97 -11.52
N LEU A 607 -15.08 16.85 -11.10
CA LEU A 607 -16.44 16.44 -11.43
C LEU A 607 -17.40 16.75 -10.28
N GLY A 608 -18.68 16.92 -10.58
CA GLY A 608 -19.76 17.00 -9.59
C GLY A 608 -20.05 18.39 -9.02
N GLN A 609 -19.21 19.42 -9.29
CA GLN A 609 -19.33 20.73 -8.63
C GLN A 609 -20.65 21.48 -8.91
N ASP A 610 -21.24 21.31 -10.10
CA ASP A 610 -22.45 22.00 -10.54
C ASP A 610 -23.69 21.08 -10.58
N ILE A 611 -23.61 19.93 -9.90
CA ILE A 611 -24.68 18.91 -9.91
C ILE A 611 -25.42 18.96 -8.58
N SER A 612 -26.74 19.03 -8.64
CA SER A 612 -27.60 19.09 -7.45
C SER A 612 -27.44 17.84 -6.58
N ASP A 613 -27.31 18.04 -5.27
CA ASP A 613 -27.26 16.97 -4.28
C ASP A 613 -28.62 16.30 -4.05
N ASP A 614 -29.72 16.88 -4.54
CA ASP A 614 -31.07 16.32 -4.42
C ASP A 614 -31.39 15.24 -5.46
N LEU A 615 -30.48 15.00 -6.42
CA LEU A 615 -30.64 13.95 -7.41
C LEU A 615 -30.49 12.56 -6.78
N ASP A 616 -31.31 11.62 -7.22
CA ASP A 616 -31.05 10.21 -6.93
C ASP A 616 -29.72 9.74 -7.57
N SER A 617 -29.26 8.57 -7.14
CA SER A 617 -27.96 8.05 -7.57
C SER A 617 -27.86 7.83 -9.09
N GLU A 618 -28.94 7.46 -9.76
CA GLU A 618 -28.95 7.18 -11.20
C GLU A 618 -28.95 8.47 -12.02
N ALA A 619 -29.80 9.44 -11.64
CA ALA A 619 -29.84 10.76 -12.23
C ALA A 619 -28.53 11.52 -12.03
N ARG A 620 -27.90 11.39 -10.86
CA ARG A 620 -26.58 11.95 -10.57
C ARG A 620 -25.50 11.32 -11.43
N ASP A 621 -25.45 9.98 -11.52
CA ASP A 621 -24.49 9.28 -12.38
C ASP A 621 -24.65 9.68 -13.85
N ALA A 622 -25.88 9.85 -14.34
CA ALA A 622 -26.14 10.31 -15.69
C ALA A 622 -25.67 11.75 -15.92
N ALA A 623 -25.84 12.63 -14.93
CA ALA A 623 -25.35 14.01 -15.00
C ALA A 623 -23.81 14.09 -14.98
N GLU A 624 -23.17 13.33 -14.08
CA GLU A 624 -21.71 13.24 -13.97
C GLU A 624 -21.09 12.61 -15.22
N ALA A 625 -21.72 11.60 -15.82
CA ALA A 625 -21.28 11.03 -17.10
C ALA A 625 -21.33 12.07 -18.24
N ARG A 626 -22.38 12.90 -18.30
CA ARG A 626 -22.46 14.00 -19.29
C ARG A 626 -21.38 15.05 -19.08
N GLN A 627 -21.14 15.45 -17.83
CA GLN A 627 -20.10 16.41 -17.46
C GLN A 627 -18.70 15.88 -17.77
N LEU A 628 -18.43 14.61 -17.46
CA LEU A 628 -17.19 13.93 -17.79
C LEU A 628 -16.91 14.03 -19.30
N MET A 629 -17.88 13.70 -20.13
CA MET A 629 -17.73 13.80 -21.58
C MET A 629 -17.57 15.25 -22.06
N ASP A 630 -18.28 16.22 -21.46
CA ASP A 630 -18.12 17.64 -21.79
C ASP A 630 -16.70 18.14 -21.50
N ILE A 631 -16.14 17.80 -20.34
CA ILE A 631 -14.76 18.15 -19.97
C ILE A 631 -13.76 17.50 -20.94
N LEU A 632 -13.94 16.21 -21.24
CA LEU A 632 -13.05 15.49 -22.17
C LEU A 632 -13.05 16.10 -23.58
N GLU A 633 -14.23 16.42 -24.11
CA GLU A 633 -14.41 16.93 -25.48
C GLU A 633 -14.04 18.41 -25.64
N ARG A 634 -14.39 19.24 -24.64
CA ARG A 634 -14.33 20.70 -24.75
C ARG A 634 -13.11 21.32 -24.07
N GLU A 635 -12.48 20.61 -23.14
CA GLU A 635 -11.32 21.13 -22.41
C GLU A 635 -10.08 20.25 -22.60
N VAL A 636 -10.15 18.97 -22.20
CA VAL A 636 -8.98 18.08 -22.16
C VAL A 636 -8.41 17.86 -23.56
N ALA A 637 -9.22 17.35 -24.49
CA ALA A 637 -8.74 17.05 -25.84
C ALA A 637 -8.27 18.33 -26.56
N PRO A 638 -9.03 19.44 -26.62
CA PRO A 638 -8.53 20.68 -27.22
C PRO A 638 -7.19 21.12 -26.63
N LEU A 639 -7.05 21.18 -25.30
CA LEU A 639 -5.82 21.60 -24.63
C LEU A 639 -4.63 20.68 -24.95
N PHE A 640 -4.85 19.35 -24.98
CA PHE A 640 -3.79 18.39 -25.27
C PHE A 640 -3.34 18.43 -26.72
N PHE A 641 -4.23 18.66 -27.69
CA PHE A 641 -3.92 18.59 -29.12
C PHE A 641 -3.54 19.94 -29.74
N GLU A 642 -3.84 21.05 -29.08
CA GLU A 642 -3.46 22.38 -29.55
C GLU A 642 -1.94 22.56 -29.48
N ARG A 643 -1.33 23.00 -30.59
CA ARG A 643 0.15 23.12 -30.73
C ARG A 643 0.61 24.54 -30.97
N HIS A 644 -0.24 25.41 -31.51
CA HIS A 644 0.11 26.80 -31.88
C HIS A 644 1.45 26.95 -32.65
N GLY A 645 1.75 25.99 -33.54
CA GLY A 645 2.99 26.00 -34.35
C GLY A 645 4.23 25.42 -33.67
N LEU A 646 4.11 24.83 -32.48
CA LEU A 646 5.19 24.14 -31.76
C LEU A 646 5.08 22.61 -31.93
N ASP A 647 6.16 21.88 -31.65
CA ASP A 647 6.16 20.41 -31.67
C ASP A 647 5.48 19.78 -30.44
N TYR A 648 5.10 20.60 -29.45
CA TYR A 648 4.46 20.18 -28.20
C TYR A 648 3.31 21.11 -27.80
N PRO A 649 2.32 20.63 -27.01
CA PRO A 649 1.22 21.46 -26.55
C PRO A 649 1.64 22.35 -25.38
N ARG A 650 2.00 23.60 -25.68
CA ARG A 650 2.57 24.51 -24.67
C ARG A 650 1.71 24.66 -23.42
N GLU A 651 0.42 24.94 -23.58
CA GLU A 651 -0.48 25.19 -22.43
C GLU A 651 -0.70 23.93 -21.59
N TRP A 652 -0.86 22.77 -22.23
CA TRP A 652 -0.90 21.48 -21.55
C TRP A 652 0.38 21.23 -20.75
N THR A 653 1.55 21.38 -21.38
CA THR A 653 2.84 21.10 -20.73
C THR A 653 3.13 22.09 -19.59
N GLN A 654 2.69 23.35 -19.70
CA GLN A 654 2.72 24.30 -18.58
C GLN A 654 1.85 23.85 -17.42
N ARG A 655 0.65 23.32 -17.71
CA ARG A 655 -0.25 22.76 -16.70
C ARG A 655 0.38 21.54 -16.00
N VAL A 656 1.05 20.68 -16.77
CA VAL A 656 1.82 19.54 -16.23
C VAL A 656 2.93 20.02 -15.28
N ALA A 657 3.75 20.97 -15.71
CA ALA A 657 4.82 21.53 -14.87
C ALA A 657 4.28 22.12 -13.56
N ARG A 658 3.19 22.89 -13.63
CA ARG A 658 2.52 23.48 -12.46
C ARG A 658 1.93 22.41 -11.53
N SER A 659 1.34 21.36 -12.10
CA SER A 659 0.77 20.25 -11.34
C SER A 659 1.85 19.51 -10.55
N ILE A 660 2.96 19.12 -11.20
CA ILE A 660 4.11 18.50 -10.53
C ILE A 660 4.67 19.42 -9.44
N MET A 661 4.95 20.69 -9.79
CA MET A 661 5.55 21.67 -8.86
C MET A 661 4.75 21.81 -7.56
N THR A 662 3.43 21.75 -7.66
CA THR A 662 2.51 21.99 -6.54
C THR A 662 2.27 20.72 -5.73
N LEU A 663 2.06 19.60 -6.41
CA LEU A 663 1.55 18.37 -5.80
C LEU A 663 2.67 17.39 -5.40
N ALA A 664 3.81 17.39 -6.09
CA ALA A 664 4.92 16.47 -5.78
C ALA A 664 5.44 16.59 -4.33
N PRO A 665 5.75 17.80 -3.79
CA PRO A 665 6.19 17.92 -2.40
C PRO A 665 5.06 17.64 -1.40
N ALA A 666 3.85 18.06 -1.74
CA ALA A 666 2.68 17.92 -0.88
C ALA A 666 2.27 16.46 -0.69
N PHE A 667 2.41 15.58 -1.68
CA PHE A 667 1.91 14.19 -1.62
C PHE A 667 3.03 13.13 -1.64
N SER A 668 4.22 13.47 -1.13
CA SER A 668 5.31 12.50 -0.94
C SER A 668 5.12 11.64 0.31
N ALA A 669 5.57 10.38 0.27
CA ALA A 669 5.53 9.49 1.43
C ALA A 669 6.48 9.97 2.55
N GLN A 670 7.58 10.66 2.22
CA GLN A 670 8.49 11.26 3.19
C GLN A 670 7.77 12.34 4.01
N ARG A 671 7.01 13.23 3.36
CA ARG A 671 6.13 14.19 4.03
C ARG A 671 5.16 13.49 4.98
N MET A 672 4.43 12.49 4.48
CA MET A 672 3.48 11.70 5.26
C MET A 672 4.14 11.06 6.50
N VAL A 673 5.30 10.42 6.33
CA VAL A 673 6.01 9.76 7.44
C VAL A 673 6.56 10.78 8.45
N ARG A 674 7.05 11.95 8.01
CA ARG A 674 7.43 13.05 8.91
C ARG A 674 6.24 13.54 9.72
N GLU A 675 5.07 13.71 9.10
CA GLU A 675 3.84 14.08 9.79
C GLU A 675 3.43 13.02 10.82
N TYR A 676 3.46 11.73 10.49
CA TYR A 676 3.27 10.66 11.47
C TYR A 676 4.26 10.77 12.62
N ALA A 677 5.55 10.97 12.34
CA ALA A 677 6.55 11.09 13.37
C ALA A 677 6.29 12.28 14.32
N GLN A 678 5.92 13.43 13.77
CA GLN A 678 5.68 14.66 14.51
C GLN A 678 4.34 14.69 15.26
N ARG A 679 3.26 14.26 14.62
CA ARG A 679 1.88 14.40 15.12
C ARG A 679 1.41 13.16 15.87
N VAL A 680 1.95 11.98 15.55
CA VAL A 680 1.50 10.70 16.10
C VAL A 680 2.56 10.08 17.01
N TYR A 681 3.78 9.85 16.51
CA TYR A 681 4.77 9.04 17.20
C TYR A 681 5.45 9.78 18.37
N LEU A 682 6.01 10.98 18.12
CA LEU A 682 6.71 11.77 19.14
C LEU A 682 5.83 12.08 20.38
N PRO A 683 4.57 12.56 20.22
CA PRO A 683 3.70 12.83 21.36
C PRO A 683 3.36 11.57 22.18
N ALA A 684 3.23 10.44 21.50
CA ALA A 684 2.97 9.15 22.14
C ALA A 684 4.18 8.66 22.95
N GLY A 685 5.40 8.81 22.42
CA GLY A 685 6.64 8.51 23.12
C GLY A 685 6.86 9.36 24.38
N ALA A 686 6.59 10.67 24.30
CA ALA A 686 6.72 11.59 25.44
C ALA A 686 5.75 11.27 26.58
N THR A 687 4.50 10.91 26.26
CA THR A 687 3.47 10.53 27.25
C THR A 687 3.87 9.28 28.03
N TYR A 688 4.57 8.34 27.39
CA TYR A 688 5.07 7.13 28.03
C TYR A 688 6.22 7.42 29.01
N GLY A 689 7.12 8.35 28.66
CA GLY A 689 8.30 8.67 29.48
C GLY A 689 8.05 9.47 30.77
N GLN A 690 6.89 10.14 30.92
CA GLN A 690 6.62 11.07 32.03
C GLN A 690 5.84 10.51 33.23
N ARG A 691 5.59 9.19 33.33
CA ARG A 691 4.84 8.65 34.48
C ARG A 691 5.73 8.52 35.75
N PRO A 692 5.29 9.01 36.93
CA PRO A 692 6.07 8.93 38.17
C PRO A 692 6.30 7.47 38.55
N GLY A 693 7.56 7.06 38.67
CA GLY A 693 7.98 5.66 38.81
C GLY A 693 8.83 5.13 37.64
N GLY A 694 9.14 5.98 36.65
CA GLY A 694 9.92 5.67 35.44
C GLY A 694 11.39 5.26 35.66
N SER A 695 11.62 4.13 36.31
CA SER A 695 12.74 3.23 36.05
C SER A 695 12.17 1.85 35.71
N ALA A 696 11.35 1.77 34.67
CA ALA A 696 10.95 0.51 34.09
C ALA A 696 11.27 0.57 32.61
N VAL A 697 12.47 0.12 32.25
CA VAL A 697 12.59 -0.65 31.01
C VAL A 697 11.43 -1.66 31.09
N ASP A 698 10.54 -1.67 30.10
CA ASP A 698 9.56 -2.75 29.97
C ASP A 698 10.37 -4.04 29.82
N VAL A 699 10.69 -4.69 30.94
CA VAL A 699 11.34 -5.99 30.91
C VAL A 699 10.29 -6.93 30.31
N PRO A 700 10.51 -7.49 29.11
CA PRO A 700 9.60 -8.48 28.56
C PRO A 700 9.38 -9.57 29.61
N LEU A 701 8.18 -10.19 29.62
CA LEU A 701 7.99 -11.38 30.46
C LEU A 701 9.07 -12.43 30.09
N PRO A 702 9.45 -13.33 31.02
CA PRO A 702 10.33 -14.44 30.67
C PRO A 702 9.83 -15.13 29.39
N LEU A 703 10.73 -15.52 28.47
CA LEU A 703 10.36 -16.11 27.18
C LEU A 703 9.39 -17.30 27.31
N GLU A 704 9.52 -18.06 28.40
CA GLU A 704 8.65 -19.18 28.80
C GLU A 704 7.17 -18.76 28.94
N SER A 705 6.91 -17.50 29.32
CA SER A 705 5.56 -16.92 29.44
C SER A 705 4.89 -16.68 28.09
N TYR A 706 5.63 -16.77 26.98
CA TYR A 706 5.11 -16.63 25.62
C TYR A 706 4.94 -17.98 24.91
N GLY A 707 5.13 -19.10 25.62
CA GLY A 707 4.88 -20.44 25.11
C GLY A 707 5.95 -20.95 24.15
N SER A 708 7.23 -20.61 24.38
CA SER A 708 8.34 -21.23 23.67
C SER A 708 8.35 -22.75 23.89
N ILE A 709 8.64 -23.50 22.82
CA ILE A 709 8.89 -24.94 22.91
C ILE A 709 10.15 -25.11 23.79
N PRO A 710 10.19 -26.05 24.76
CA PRO A 710 11.38 -26.28 25.59
C PRO A 710 12.62 -26.50 24.70
N GLY A 711 13.61 -25.61 24.81
CA GLY A 711 14.87 -25.70 24.06
C GLY A 711 15.30 -24.43 23.30
N THR A 712 14.48 -23.37 23.22
CA THR A 712 14.84 -22.12 22.52
C THR A 712 15.31 -20.98 23.42
N ALA A 713 15.64 -21.26 24.69
CA ALA A 713 16.05 -20.25 25.66
C ALA A 713 17.55 -20.38 25.99
N SER A 714 18.40 -19.69 25.22
CA SER A 714 19.69 -19.18 25.68
C SER A 714 19.86 -17.75 25.14
N GLY A 715 20.44 -16.90 25.99
CA GLY A 715 20.20 -15.46 25.98
C GLY A 715 20.87 -14.69 24.84
N PHE A 716 20.08 -13.85 24.19
CA PHE A 716 20.56 -12.79 23.31
C PHE A 716 21.44 -11.79 24.08
N TYR A 717 22.71 -11.69 23.69
CA TYR A 717 23.59 -10.55 23.97
C TYR A 717 23.88 -9.76 22.69
#